data_AF-A0A1R3G4R0-F1
#
_entry.id   AF-A0A1R3G4R0-F1
#
_cell.length_a   1.000
_cell.length_b   1.000
_cell.length_c   1.000
_cell.angle_alpha   90.00
_cell.angle_beta   90.00
_cell.angle_gamma   90.00
#
_symmetry.space_group_name_H-M   'P 1'
#
loop_
_entity.id
_entity.type
_entity.pdbx_description
1 polymer ?
#
loop_
_entity_poly.entity_id
_entity_poly.type
_entity_poly.pdbx_seq_one_letter_code
_entity_poly.pdbx_strand_id
1 'polypeptide(L)'
;MKAGQAWRLGGMGDMQILPGSRHRPPLKRPIWIIFLVSFVSLFLVCAYVYPPHGNAACYLFSSRGCKALADWLPPSPTRELTDEEIASRVVIRDILNMPSVESKNSKIAFMFLSPSSLPFEKLWDMFFRGHEGKFSVYVHASKEKPVHVSRYFLNRDIRSDEVVWGKISMVDAERRLLAHALKDPDNQHFVLLSDSCVPLHNFDYIYNYLMHANMSFVDSFVDPGPHGNGRYSEHMLPEVEKKDFRKGAQWFSMRRQHALIVMADSLYYSRFRDYCKPGLDGKNCIADEHYLPTFFNMVDPGGIANWSVTHVDWSERKWHPKSYREQDVTDDLLKNITSIDISVHVTSDEKIMDSTSSFALLSLLIFSAFPTGTTRVASTGKPRRLCTEIIHHTSIFSPSYNSNDSVAEHAIRITKNSAARLAYLQSKAKTNLGIGNDIQAHLDTKTRTFLVRFSIGQPPTPQLAVMDTGSYLIWVQCQPCISISNTRSNCFDSSQSSSYAATSCHDANCHHLRRKSCDASNHCKFSVTYENLITAEGVLATEQFTLETFDEGRVTVPNVNFGCSTNGADDSLSQMRFNGIFGLGDSPLSLVKKMGNKFSYCIGNLDDSEYRYNRLVIGEGADIEGYSTPLETYKGFYYVSLEGISIGEVTLDIDPTVFKRTPEGDGGVIIDSGAELSYLPEFEYNELCKNVDNLLDGILQPVIYKEEPWLMCYNGSVSRDLVGFPAVTFHLAEGADLVLDTGSLFYHKEPQVFCLAIHPVRSFEENPEPDSLSVIGVMAQQNYNVAYDLTNKKLYLQRIDCQLLDD
;
A
#
# COMPACT_ATOMS: atom_id res chain seq x y z
N MET A 1 61.28 47.82 -23.35
CA MET A 1 61.57 49.12 -22.71
C MET A 1 61.11 49.06 -21.27
N LYS A 2 61.98 49.56 -20.37
CA LYS A 2 61.82 49.89 -18.95
C LYS A 2 61.53 48.75 -17.95
N ALA A 3 62.60 48.51 -17.19
CA ALA A 3 62.74 47.73 -15.98
C ALA A 3 62.23 48.44 -14.71
N GLY A 4 62.19 47.66 -13.62
CA GLY A 4 62.29 48.09 -12.22
C GLY A 4 61.42 47.19 -11.33
N GLN A 5 61.86 46.52 -10.28
CA GLN A 5 63.09 46.62 -9.50
C GLN A 5 63.41 45.27 -8.83
N ALA A 6 64.70 45.06 -8.59
CA ALA A 6 65.30 44.02 -7.75
C ALA A 6 64.78 44.08 -6.29
N TRP A 7 64.92 43.04 -5.48
CA TRP A 7 66.12 42.81 -4.68
C TRP A 7 66.57 41.34 -4.62
N ARG A 8 67.90 41.19 -4.65
CA ARG A 8 68.73 39.98 -4.60
C ARG A 8 69.34 39.81 -3.19
N LEU A 9 70.04 38.68 -3.06
CA LEU A 9 71.19 38.36 -2.19
C LEU A 9 70.84 37.81 -0.81
N GLY A 10 71.48 36.76 -0.31
CA GLY A 10 72.63 35.95 -0.76
C GLY A 10 72.76 34.81 0.26
N GLY A 11 73.66 33.85 0.20
CA GLY A 11 74.87 33.59 -0.57
C GLY A 11 75.45 32.29 0.02
N MET A 12 76.06 31.44 -0.81
CA MET A 12 77.50 31.14 -0.83
C MET A 12 77.79 29.73 -0.29
N GLY A 13 78.59 28.98 -1.05
CA GLY A 13 79.29 27.80 -0.55
C GLY A 13 79.48 26.69 -1.57
N ASP A 14 80.55 26.80 -2.34
CA ASP A 14 81.11 25.79 -3.26
C ASP A 14 81.27 24.39 -2.63
N MET A 15 81.20 23.32 -3.43
CA MET A 15 82.35 22.74 -4.16
C MET A 15 82.07 21.29 -4.59
N GLN A 16 82.63 20.94 -5.74
CA GLN A 16 82.49 19.70 -6.52
C GLN A 16 82.91 18.41 -5.79
N ILE A 17 82.28 17.27 -6.13
CA ILE A 17 82.88 15.95 -6.46
C ILE A 17 81.79 15.06 -7.13
N LEU A 18 82.08 14.51 -8.31
CA LEU A 18 81.36 13.42 -9.03
C LEU A 18 82.22 12.14 -8.95
N PRO A 19 81.72 10.94 -9.32
CA PRO A 19 80.44 10.30 -9.02
C PRO A 19 80.62 8.89 -8.40
N GLY A 20 79.65 8.42 -7.62
CA GLY A 20 79.58 7.04 -7.13
C GLY A 20 78.23 6.42 -7.50
N SER A 21 78.25 5.36 -8.32
CA SER A 21 77.05 4.67 -8.80
C SER A 21 76.26 4.04 -7.66
N ARG A 22 75.03 4.53 -7.42
CA ARG A 22 73.98 3.78 -6.72
C ARG A 22 72.65 3.96 -7.42
N HIS A 23 72.02 2.83 -7.72
CA HIS A 23 70.76 2.66 -8.44
C HIS A 23 69.66 3.64 -7.99
N ARG A 24 69.15 4.41 -8.95
CA ARG A 24 67.78 4.93 -8.87
C ARG A 24 66.84 3.91 -9.49
N PRO A 25 65.72 3.57 -8.84
CA PRO A 25 64.77 2.59 -9.35
C PRO A 25 64.20 3.07 -10.70
N PRO A 26 63.86 2.16 -11.62
CA PRO A 26 63.27 2.56 -12.89
C PRO A 26 62.03 3.40 -12.61
N LEU A 27 61.95 4.58 -13.24
CA LEU A 27 60.71 5.37 -13.27
C LEU A 27 59.63 4.44 -13.81
N LYS A 28 58.77 3.94 -12.93
CA LYS A 28 57.53 3.28 -13.34
C LYS A 28 56.77 4.34 -14.14
N ARG A 29 56.73 4.14 -15.46
CA ARG A 29 55.83 4.90 -16.34
C ARG A 29 54.45 4.87 -15.69
N PRO A 30 53.73 6.01 -15.64
CA PRO A 30 52.47 6.09 -14.91
C PRO A 30 51.39 5.42 -15.75
N ILE A 31 51.44 4.09 -15.82
CA ILE A 31 50.48 3.22 -16.49
C ILE A 31 49.08 3.44 -15.89
N TRP A 32 49.01 3.85 -14.62
CA TRP A 32 47.76 4.25 -13.96
C TRP A 32 47.08 5.45 -14.62
N ILE A 33 47.82 6.38 -15.23
CA ILE A 33 47.22 7.52 -15.96
C ILE A 33 46.50 7.02 -17.22
N ILE A 34 47.06 6.02 -17.92
CA ILE A 34 46.42 5.43 -19.09
C ILE A 34 45.15 4.68 -18.69
N PHE A 35 45.20 3.93 -17.58
CA PHE A 35 44.01 3.27 -17.03
C PHE A 35 42.95 4.27 -16.55
N LEU A 36 43.36 5.35 -15.89
CA LEU A 36 42.46 6.41 -15.45
C LEU A 36 41.77 7.09 -16.64
N VAL A 37 42.53 7.47 -17.66
CA VAL A 37 41.99 8.11 -18.87
C VAL A 37 41.08 7.15 -19.64
N SER A 38 41.43 5.87 -19.74
CA SER A 38 40.58 4.86 -20.38
C SER A 38 39.31 4.60 -19.58
N PHE A 39 39.38 4.57 -18.24
CA PHE A 39 38.23 4.38 -17.37
C PHE A 39 37.28 5.58 -17.40
N VAL A 40 37.82 6.81 -17.40
CA VAL A 40 37.02 8.04 -17.55
C VAL A 40 36.37 8.09 -18.93
N SER A 41 37.10 7.73 -19.99
CA SER A 41 36.55 7.70 -21.35
C SER A 41 35.44 6.66 -21.49
N LEU A 42 35.61 5.46 -20.92
CA LEU A 42 34.60 4.42 -20.91
C LEU A 42 33.37 4.82 -20.09
N PHE A 43 33.59 5.46 -18.93
CA PHE A 43 32.50 5.98 -18.10
C PHE A 43 31.70 7.06 -18.83
N LEU A 44 32.36 7.99 -19.53
CA LEU A 44 31.71 9.02 -20.32
C LEU A 44 30.93 8.43 -21.51
N VAL A 45 31.48 7.42 -22.19
CA VAL A 45 30.77 6.72 -23.27
C VAL A 45 29.59 5.94 -22.73
N CYS A 46 29.72 5.23 -21.60
CA CYS A 46 28.60 4.54 -20.96
C CYS A 46 27.51 5.51 -20.48
N ALA A 47 27.89 6.65 -19.89
CA ALA A 47 26.94 7.68 -19.47
C ALA A 47 26.23 8.35 -20.67
N TYR A 48 26.90 8.44 -21.83
CA TYR A 48 26.34 8.97 -23.07
C TYR A 48 25.42 7.98 -23.79
N VAL A 49 25.78 6.68 -23.81
CA VAL A 49 25.02 5.62 -24.49
C VAL A 49 23.86 5.09 -23.63
N TYR A 50 24.00 5.14 -22.30
CA TYR A 50 22.98 4.74 -21.33
C TYR A 50 22.68 5.91 -20.36
N PRO A 51 22.03 6.99 -20.82
CA PRO A 51 21.61 8.05 -19.93
C PRO A 51 20.61 7.47 -18.92
N PRO A 52 20.77 7.74 -17.62
CA PRO A 52 19.86 7.22 -16.61
C PRO A 52 18.46 7.81 -16.82
N HIS A 53 17.51 6.97 -17.23
CA HIS A 53 16.10 7.33 -17.29
C HIS A 53 15.47 7.19 -15.90
N GLY A 54 15.79 8.14 -15.02
CA GLY A 54 15.22 8.24 -13.68
C GLY A 54 16.05 9.11 -12.74
N ASN A 55 15.37 9.92 -11.93
CA ASN A 55 15.99 10.81 -10.93
C ASN A 55 16.84 10.07 -9.87
N ALA A 56 16.81 8.73 -9.84
CA ALA A 56 17.50 7.88 -8.87
C ALA A 56 19.02 7.72 -9.10
N ALA A 57 19.57 8.08 -10.28
CA ALA A 57 21.01 7.92 -10.55
C ALA A 57 21.91 9.07 -10.03
N CYS A 58 21.35 10.11 -9.41
CA CYS A 58 22.11 11.28 -8.91
C CYS A 58 22.71 11.11 -7.50
N TYR A 59 22.58 9.95 -6.86
CA TYR A 59 22.95 9.80 -5.44
C TYR A 59 24.41 9.39 -5.14
N LEU A 60 25.26 9.20 -6.15
CA LEU A 60 26.68 8.84 -5.93
C LEU A 60 27.65 10.03 -5.90
N PHE A 61 27.25 11.22 -6.35
CA PHE A 61 28.07 12.43 -6.25
C PHE A 61 27.21 13.61 -5.80
N SER A 62 27.57 14.22 -4.66
CA SER A 62 26.99 15.42 -4.04
C SER A 62 26.07 16.28 -4.92
N SER A 63 24.93 16.71 -4.36
CA SER A 63 23.88 17.54 -5.02
C SER A 63 24.39 18.80 -5.76
N ARG A 64 25.58 19.32 -5.44
CA ARG A 64 26.22 20.42 -6.19
C ARG A 64 26.80 19.99 -7.54
N GLY A 65 27.22 18.73 -7.69
CA GLY A 65 27.74 18.17 -8.93
C GLY A 65 26.64 17.88 -9.96
N CYS A 66 25.47 17.39 -9.53
CA CYS A 66 24.35 17.13 -10.43
C CYS A 66 23.74 18.41 -11.01
N LYS A 67 23.79 19.56 -10.33
CA LYS A 67 23.35 20.83 -10.95
C LYS A 67 24.28 21.23 -12.10
N ALA A 68 25.59 21.10 -11.90
CA ALA A 68 26.59 21.34 -12.93
C ALA A 68 26.55 20.31 -14.08
N LEU A 69 26.09 19.06 -13.84
CA LEU A 69 25.95 18.00 -14.84
C LEU A 69 24.60 18.05 -15.58
N ALA A 70 23.51 18.40 -14.90
CA ALA A 70 22.19 18.63 -15.50
C ALA A 70 22.17 19.91 -16.36
N ASP A 71 22.97 20.93 -15.99
CA ASP A 71 23.21 22.11 -16.82
C ASP A 71 24.19 21.82 -17.98
N TRP A 72 24.92 20.68 -17.96
CA TRP A 72 25.86 20.26 -19.00
C TRP A 72 25.27 19.27 -20.01
N LEU A 73 24.30 18.46 -19.57
CA LEU A 73 23.56 17.54 -20.43
C LEU A 73 22.41 18.32 -21.08
N PRO A 74 22.29 18.31 -22.42
CA PRO A 74 21.12 18.88 -23.05
C PRO A 74 19.86 18.17 -22.50
N PRO A 75 18.76 18.88 -22.21
CA PRO A 75 17.51 18.26 -21.78
C PRO A 75 17.17 17.14 -22.77
N SER A 76 16.76 15.97 -22.26
CA SER A 76 16.16 14.93 -23.10
C SER A 76 15.11 15.63 -23.94
N PRO A 77 15.20 15.62 -25.28
CA PRO A 77 14.35 16.47 -26.09
C PRO A 77 12.91 16.13 -25.74
N THR A 78 12.23 17.06 -25.06
CA THR A 78 10.80 16.99 -24.85
C THR A 78 10.26 16.92 -26.25
N ARG A 79 9.65 15.78 -26.60
CA ARG A 79 9.12 15.58 -27.94
C ARG A 79 8.25 16.79 -28.25
N GLU A 80 8.64 17.55 -29.28
CA GLU A 80 7.84 18.67 -29.72
C GLU A 80 6.50 18.09 -30.20
N LEU A 81 5.42 18.62 -29.62
CA LEU A 81 4.09 18.24 -30.02
C LEU A 81 3.83 18.80 -31.42
N THR A 82 3.16 18.02 -32.25
CA THR A 82 2.68 18.50 -33.54
C THR A 82 1.60 19.55 -33.36
N ASP A 83 1.37 20.40 -34.37
CA ASP A 83 0.30 21.39 -34.35
C ASP A 83 -1.08 20.75 -34.09
N GLU A 84 -1.30 19.54 -34.59
CA GLU A 84 -2.53 18.77 -34.37
C GLU A 84 -2.68 18.34 -32.90
N GLU A 85 -1.59 17.88 -32.26
CA GLU A 85 -1.59 17.54 -30.83
C GLU A 85 -1.83 18.76 -29.95
N ILE A 86 -1.22 19.90 -30.29
CA ILE A 86 -1.43 21.17 -29.58
C ILE A 86 -2.90 21.59 -29.73
N ALA A 87 -3.45 21.57 -30.95
CA ALA A 87 -4.85 21.91 -31.20
C ALA A 87 -5.81 20.98 -30.42
N SER A 88 -5.55 19.66 -30.45
CA SER A 88 -6.33 18.67 -29.70
C SER A 88 -6.30 18.96 -28.20
N ARG A 89 -5.12 19.21 -27.62
CA ARG A 89 -4.98 19.51 -26.18
C ARG A 89 -5.70 20.78 -25.77
N VAL A 90 -5.68 21.83 -26.59
CA VAL A 90 -6.41 23.08 -26.32
C VAL A 90 -7.92 22.81 -26.27
N VAL A 91 -8.47 22.13 -27.27
CA VAL A 91 -9.91 21.82 -27.33
C VAL A 91 -10.34 20.96 -26.13
N ILE A 92 -9.57 19.91 -25.82
CA ILE A 92 -9.88 19.01 -24.70
C ILE A 92 -9.85 19.76 -23.37
N ARG A 93 -8.79 20.53 -23.11
CA ARG A 93 -8.66 21.33 -21.90
C ARG A 93 -9.81 22.31 -21.73
N ASP A 94 -10.23 22.97 -22.81
CA ASP A 94 -11.33 23.94 -22.75
C ASP A 94 -12.68 23.23 -22.48
N ILE A 95 -12.89 22.02 -23.00
CA ILE A 95 -14.08 21.21 -22.68
C ILE A 95 -14.08 20.76 -21.20
N LEU A 96 -12.94 20.29 -20.68
CA LEU A 96 -12.80 19.88 -19.28
C LEU A 96 -13.06 21.05 -18.31
N ASN A 97 -12.60 22.25 -18.67
CA ASN A 97 -12.80 23.46 -17.88
C ASN A 97 -14.18 24.12 -18.09
N MET A 98 -15.01 23.58 -18.99
CA MET A 98 -16.33 24.13 -19.24
C MET A 98 -17.22 23.93 -17.99
N PRO A 99 -17.86 24.98 -17.44
CA PRO A 99 -18.73 24.83 -16.28
C PRO A 99 -19.89 23.86 -16.58
N SER A 100 -20.22 23.01 -15.61
CA SER A 100 -21.31 22.04 -15.75
C SER A 100 -22.64 22.75 -15.94
N VAL A 101 -23.34 22.44 -17.03
CA VAL A 101 -24.70 22.93 -17.26
C VAL A 101 -25.64 22.11 -16.39
N GLU A 102 -25.95 22.60 -15.19
CA GLU A 102 -26.93 21.97 -14.31
C GLU A 102 -28.33 22.09 -14.91
N SER A 103 -28.81 21.02 -15.55
CA SER A 103 -30.21 20.93 -15.95
C SER A 103 -31.07 20.57 -14.73
N LYS A 104 -32.18 21.28 -14.57
CA LYS A 104 -33.24 20.96 -13.59
C LYS A 104 -33.80 19.54 -13.77
N ASN A 105 -33.65 18.96 -14.98
CA ASN A 105 -34.11 17.64 -15.34
C ASN A 105 -32.96 16.78 -15.84
N SER A 106 -31.85 16.72 -15.09
CA SER A 106 -30.69 15.92 -15.51
C SER A 106 -31.06 14.45 -15.76
N LYS A 107 -30.50 13.87 -16.83
CA LYS A 107 -30.81 12.51 -17.30
C LYS A 107 -29.56 11.69 -17.50
N ILE A 108 -29.75 10.37 -17.40
CA ILE A 108 -28.80 9.37 -17.89
C ILE A 108 -29.23 8.89 -19.28
N ALA A 109 -28.32 8.95 -20.24
CA ALA A 109 -28.49 8.35 -21.56
C ALA A 109 -28.08 6.87 -21.52
N PHE A 110 -29.05 5.97 -21.62
CA PHE A 110 -28.81 4.55 -21.77
C PHE A 110 -28.70 4.23 -23.26
N MET A 111 -27.49 3.86 -23.69
CA MET A 111 -27.13 3.66 -25.10
C MET A 111 -26.87 2.18 -25.35
N PHE A 112 -27.80 1.51 -26.01
CA PHE A 112 -27.75 0.09 -26.32
C PHE A 112 -27.07 -0.12 -27.66
N LEU A 113 -25.93 -0.80 -27.66
CA LEU A 113 -25.21 -1.25 -28.84
C LEU A 113 -25.62 -2.69 -29.12
N SER A 114 -26.49 -2.88 -30.12
CA SER A 114 -27.07 -4.19 -30.41
C SER A 114 -26.95 -4.56 -31.90
N PRO A 115 -26.55 -5.80 -32.21
CA PRO A 115 -26.62 -6.31 -33.58
C PRO A 115 -28.06 -6.64 -34.01
N SER A 116 -29.01 -6.80 -33.07
CA SER A 116 -30.39 -7.25 -33.35
C SER A 116 -31.42 -6.82 -32.30
N SER A 117 -32.51 -7.56 -32.13
CA SER A 117 -33.52 -7.34 -31.07
C SER A 117 -32.92 -7.51 -29.68
N LEU A 118 -33.39 -6.72 -28.70
CA LEU A 118 -32.91 -6.75 -27.32
C LEU A 118 -33.58 -7.90 -26.53
N PRO A 119 -32.86 -8.99 -26.18
CA PRO A 119 -33.47 -10.14 -25.50
C PRO A 119 -34.04 -9.80 -24.12
N PHE A 120 -33.40 -8.85 -23.42
CA PHE A 120 -33.78 -8.41 -22.08
C PHE A 120 -34.65 -7.14 -22.07
N GLU A 121 -35.29 -6.78 -23.20
CA GLU A 121 -36.12 -5.57 -23.31
C GLU A 121 -37.19 -5.47 -22.21
N LYS A 122 -37.83 -6.60 -21.85
CA LYS A 122 -38.83 -6.63 -20.78
C LYS A 122 -38.25 -6.30 -19.40
N LEU A 123 -37.01 -6.72 -19.13
CA LEU A 123 -36.33 -6.42 -17.88
C LEU A 123 -35.98 -4.92 -17.80
N TRP A 124 -35.50 -4.37 -18.91
CA TRP A 124 -35.24 -2.93 -19.02
C TRP A 124 -36.53 -2.10 -18.96
N ASP A 125 -37.66 -2.58 -19.51
CA ASP A 125 -38.96 -1.94 -19.34
C ASP A 125 -39.36 -1.83 -17.86
N MET A 126 -39.13 -2.90 -17.09
CA MET A 126 -39.36 -2.90 -15.65
C MET A 126 -38.43 -1.94 -14.92
N PHE A 127 -37.14 -1.92 -15.29
CA PHE A 127 -36.13 -1.04 -14.69
C PHE A 127 -36.46 0.45 -14.91
N PHE A 128 -36.95 0.83 -16.09
CA PHE A 128 -37.26 2.22 -16.42
C PHE A 128 -38.63 2.72 -15.90
N ARG A 129 -39.50 1.81 -15.48
CA ARG A 129 -40.90 2.13 -15.16
C ARG A 129 -41.01 3.05 -13.94
N GLY A 130 -41.67 4.20 -14.13
CA GLY A 130 -41.90 5.18 -13.06
C GLY A 130 -40.79 6.21 -12.89
N HIS A 131 -39.75 6.17 -13.74
CA HIS A 131 -38.62 7.10 -13.70
C HIS A 131 -38.56 8.02 -14.93
N GLU A 132 -39.69 8.23 -15.61
CA GLU A 132 -39.78 9.09 -16.78
C GLU A 132 -39.25 10.51 -16.49
N GLY A 133 -38.41 11.02 -17.40
CA GLY A 133 -37.77 12.32 -17.24
C GLY A 133 -36.39 12.28 -16.59
N LYS A 134 -35.97 11.15 -16.00
CA LYS A 134 -34.60 10.93 -15.48
C LYS A 134 -33.68 10.14 -16.40
N PHE A 135 -34.19 9.67 -17.54
CA PHE A 135 -33.40 8.92 -18.50
C PHE A 135 -33.82 9.18 -19.94
N SER A 136 -32.93 8.81 -20.87
CA SER A 136 -33.23 8.68 -22.29
C SER A 136 -32.65 7.36 -22.83
N VAL A 137 -33.28 6.79 -23.85
CA VAL A 137 -32.90 5.50 -24.43
C VAL A 137 -32.52 5.71 -25.90
N TYR A 138 -31.38 5.15 -26.28
CA TYR A 138 -30.86 5.14 -27.65
C TYR A 138 -30.47 3.73 -28.00
N VAL A 139 -30.91 3.24 -29.16
CA VAL A 139 -30.61 1.88 -29.60
C VAL A 139 -29.88 1.96 -30.91
N HIS A 140 -28.64 1.50 -30.97
CA HIS A 140 -27.96 1.29 -32.22
C HIS A 140 -28.48 -0.01 -32.83
N ALA A 141 -28.82 0.05 -34.11
CA ALA A 141 -29.32 -1.09 -34.87
C ALA A 141 -28.57 -1.16 -36.20
N SER A 142 -27.55 -2.02 -36.27
CA SER A 142 -26.91 -2.39 -37.55
C SER A 142 -27.63 -3.57 -38.20
N LYS A 143 -27.69 -3.58 -39.53
CA LYS A 143 -28.27 -4.67 -40.36
C LYS A 143 -29.78 -4.83 -40.25
N GLU A 144 -30.32 -5.31 -39.14
CA GLU A 144 -31.76 -5.61 -38.97
C GLU A 144 -32.51 -4.50 -38.23
N LYS A 145 -33.80 -4.34 -38.51
CA LYS A 145 -34.64 -3.42 -37.72
C LYS A 145 -35.23 -4.20 -36.55
N PRO A 146 -34.78 -3.97 -35.31
CA PRO A 146 -35.33 -4.64 -34.15
C PRO A 146 -36.82 -4.30 -33.98
N VAL A 147 -37.59 -5.28 -33.53
CA VAL A 147 -39.00 -5.10 -33.18
C VAL A 147 -39.06 -4.90 -31.68
N HIS A 148 -39.39 -3.67 -31.26
CA HIS A 148 -39.54 -3.31 -29.86
C HIS A 148 -40.99 -3.45 -29.42
N VAL A 149 -41.20 -3.96 -28.20
CA VAL A 149 -42.51 -4.13 -27.57
C VAL A 149 -42.74 -3.09 -26.46
N SER A 150 -41.67 -2.70 -25.77
CA SER A 150 -41.68 -1.67 -24.74
C SER A 150 -41.76 -0.28 -25.34
N ARG A 151 -42.61 0.56 -24.73
CA ARG A 151 -42.78 1.97 -25.10
C ARG A 151 -41.49 2.79 -25.00
N TYR A 152 -40.52 2.37 -24.18
CA TYR A 152 -39.28 3.12 -24.00
C TYR A 152 -38.32 2.95 -25.17
N PHE A 153 -38.41 1.82 -25.88
CA PHE A 153 -37.53 1.47 -27.00
C PHE A 153 -38.16 1.77 -28.38
N LEU A 154 -39.48 1.94 -28.45
CA LEU A 154 -40.16 2.33 -29.70
C LEU A 154 -39.57 3.61 -30.31
N ASN A 155 -39.20 3.52 -31.59
CA ASN A 155 -38.63 4.62 -32.38
C ASN A 155 -37.33 5.22 -31.81
N ARG A 156 -36.55 4.42 -31.05
CA ARG A 156 -35.22 4.82 -30.54
C ARG A 156 -34.05 4.33 -31.36
N ASP A 157 -34.31 3.64 -32.46
CA ASP A 157 -33.31 3.05 -33.33
C ASP A 157 -32.48 4.10 -34.09
N ILE A 158 -31.16 3.95 -34.03
CA ILE A 158 -30.16 4.72 -34.76
C ILE A 158 -29.47 3.76 -35.71
N ARG A 159 -29.67 3.98 -37.01
CA ARG A 159 -29.14 3.12 -38.07
C ARG A 159 -27.69 3.46 -38.39
N SER A 160 -26.91 2.45 -38.73
CA SER A 160 -25.59 2.55 -39.35
C SER A 160 -25.38 1.44 -40.37
N ASP A 161 -24.22 1.48 -41.03
CA ASP A 161 -23.67 0.34 -41.76
C ASP A 161 -23.34 -0.82 -40.81
N GLU A 162 -22.97 -1.97 -41.38
CA GLU A 162 -22.62 -3.16 -40.61
C GLU A 162 -21.47 -2.91 -39.64
N VAL A 163 -21.68 -3.28 -38.38
CA VAL A 163 -20.68 -3.15 -37.31
C VAL A 163 -20.02 -4.51 -37.11
N VAL A 164 -18.69 -4.51 -37.11
CA VAL A 164 -17.88 -5.70 -36.91
C VAL A 164 -17.11 -5.58 -35.59
N TRP A 165 -17.19 -6.62 -34.77
CA TRP A 165 -16.46 -6.73 -33.50
C TRP A 165 -14.93 -6.62 -33.70
N GLY A 166 -14.28 -5.91 -32.77
CA GLY A 166 -12.83 -5.68 -32.79
C GLY A 166 -12.31 -4.72 -33.85
N LYS A 167 -13.19 -4.15 -34.69
CA LYS A 167 -12.83 -3.15 -35.70
C LYS A 167 -13.30 -1.77 -35.28
N ILE A 168 -12.72 -0.75 -35.91
CA ILE A 168 -13.12 0.65 -35.66
C ILE A 168 -14.61 0.93 -35.91
N SER A 169 -15.29 0.12 -36.72
CA SER A 169 -16.76 0.21 -36.90
C SER A 169 -17.53 0.09 -35.59
N MET A 170 -16.97 -0.59 -34.58
CA MET A 170 -17.56 -0.68 -33.24
C MET A 170 -17.49 0.67 -32.52
N VAL A 171 -16.30 1.29 -32.50
CA VAL A 171 -16.10 2.65 -31.99
C VAL A 171 -16.95 3.68 -32.76
N ASP A 172 -17.14 3.51 -34.07
CA ASP A 172 -18.02 4.38 -34.87
C ASP A 172 -19.49 4.31 -34.44
N ALA A 173 -19.95 3.11 -34.05
CA ALA A 173 -21.30 2.91 -33.54
C ALA A 173 -21.47 3.55 -32.16
N GLU A 174 -20.48 3.41 -31.28
CA GLU A 174 -20.43 4.06 -29.96
C GLU A 174 -20.43 5.59 -30.09
N ARG A 175 -19.56 6.14 -30.95
CA ARG A 175 -19.53 7.59 -31.25
C ARG A 175 -20.85 8.07 -31.85
N ARG A 176 -21.52 7.25 -32.67
CA ARG A 176 -22.84 7.58 -33.23
C ARG A 176 -23.92 7.64 -32.14
N LEU A 177 -23.91 6.69 -31.20
CA LEU A 177 -24.79 6.71 -30.02
C LEU A 177 -24.56 7.97 -29.18
N LEU A 178 -23.30 8.27 -28.85
CA LEU A 178 -22.91 9.49 -28.13
C LEU A 178 -23.38 10.75 -28.86
N ALA A 179 -23.15 10.86 -30.17
CA ALA A 179 -23.57 11.99 -30.98
C ALA A 179 -25.08 12.22 -30.97
N HIS A 180 -25.88 11.14 -30.95
CA HIS A 180 -27.33 11.25 -30.84
C HIS A 180 -27.78 11.59 -29.42
N ALA A 181 -27.13 11.02 -28.40
CA ALA A 181 -27.44 11.27 -27.00
C ALA A 181 -27.09 12.68 -26.54
N LEU A 182 -25.99 13.24 -27.04
CA LEU A 182 -25.51 14.59 -26.73
C LEU A 182 -26.43 15.71 -27.25
N LYS A 183 -27.32 15.40 -28.21
CA LYS A 183 -28.34 16.35 -28.70
C LYS A 183 -29.33 16.75 -27.62
N ASP A 184 -29.58 15.88 -26.64
CA ASP A 184 -30.35 16.25 -25.46
C ASP A 184 -29.39 16.94 -24.46
N PRO A 185 -29.58 18.25 -24.15
CA PRO A 185 -28.77 18.95 -23.18
C PRO A 185 -29.02 18.46 -21.74
N ASP A 186 -30.12 17.76 -21.48
CA ASP A 186 -30.42 17.21 -20.16
C ASP A 186 -29.59 15.95 -19.86
N ASN A 187 -29.06 15.27 -20.88
CA ASN A 187 -28.20 14.11 -20.69
C ASN A 187 -26.84 14.54 -20.12
N GLN A 188 -26.61 14.20 -18.85
CA GLN A 188 -25.39 14.53 -18.11
C GLN A 188 -24.44 13.34 -17.96
N HIS A 189 -24.96 12.12 -18.05
CA HIS A 189 -24.19 10.88 -17.96
C HIS A 189 -24.61 9.91 -19.09
N PHE A 190 -23.65 9.15 -19.62
CA PHE A 190 -23.80 8.33 -20.82
C PHE A 190 -23.32 6.91 -20.54
N VAL A 191 -24.24 5.94 -20.57
CA VAL A 191 -23.96 4.53 -20.25
C VAL A 191 -24.05 3.71 -21.53
N LEU A 192 -22.95 3.06 -21.92
CA LEU A 192 -22.93 2.12 -23.03
C LEU A 192 -23.30 0.70 -22.56
N LEU A 193 -24.24 0.06 -23.23
CA LEU A 193 -24.76 -1.26 -22.87
C LEU A 193 -24.80 -2.19 -24.09
N SER A 194 -24.55 -3.47 -23.84
CA SER A 194 -24.80 -4.56 -24.79
C SER A 194 -26.28 -4.97 -24.82
N ASP A 195 -26.66 -5.75 -25.84
CA ASP A 195 -27.90 -6.52 -25.85
C ASP A 195 -27.94 -7.61 -24.76
N SER A 196 -26.77 -8.03 -24.27
CA SER A 196 -26.61 -8.99 -23.17
C SER A 196 -26.60 -8.37 -21.76
N CYS A 197 -26.64 -7.04 -21.64
CA CYS A 197 -26.55 -6.37 -20.34
C CYS A 197 -27.88 -6.46 -19.56
N VAL A 198 -27.77 -6.69 -18.25
CA VAL A 198 -28.88 -6.68 -17.30
C VAL A 198 -28.57 -5.76 -16.12
N PRO A 199 -29.54 -4.96 -15.63
CA PRO A 199 -29.34 -4.13 -14.46
C PRO A 199 -29.31 -5.00 -13.20
N LEU A 200 -28.27 -4.85 -12.38
CA LEU A 200 -28.10 -5.60 -11.13
C LEU A 200 -28.62 -4.83 -9.90
N HIS A 201 -28.70 -3.51 -10.00
CA HIS A 201 -29.29 -2.63 -9.00
C HIS A 201 -30.53 -1.93 -9.55
N ASN A 202 -31.35 -1.36 -8.67
CA ASN A 202 -32.54 -0.60 -9.07
C ASN A 202 -32.16 0.75 -9.71
N PHE A 203 -33.13 1.39 -10.38
CA PHE A 203 -32.91 2.63 -11.12
C PHE A 203 -32.42 3.76 -10.24
N ASP A 204 -33.05 3.99 -9.08
CA ASP A 204 -32.68 5.10 -8.20
C ASP A 204 -31.25 4.96 -7.67
N TYR A 205 -30.80 3.73 -7.38
CA TYR A 205 -29.41 3.47 -7.01
C TYR A 205 -28.45 3.88 -8.13
N ILE A 206 -28.65 3.36 -9.35
CA ILE A 206 -27.77 3.66 -10.49
C ILE A 206 -27.81 5.15 -10.83
N TYR A 207 -29.00 5.75 -10.81
CA TYR A 207 -29.18 7.16 -11.07
C TYR A 207 -28.41 8.02 -10.07
N ASN A 208 -28.60 7.78 -8.76
CA ASN A 208 -27.91 8.55 -7.74
C ASN A 208 -26.39 8.33 -7.79
N TYR A 209 -25.93 7.08 -8.00
CA TYR A 209 -24.51 6.76 -8.08
C TYR A 209 -23.82 7.50 -9.23
N LEU A 210 -24.34 7.40 -10.45
CA LEU A 210 -23.72 8.01 -11.63
C LEU A 210 -23.87 9.53 -11.67
N MET A 211 -24.97 10.08 -11.15
CA MET A 211 -25.21 11.52 -11.16
C MET A 211 -24.38 12.27 -10.10
N HIS A 212 -23.97 11.62 -9.01
CA HIS A 212 -23.10 12.21 -7.98
C HIS A 212 -21.61 11.89 -8.16
N ALA A 213 -21.26 10.99 -9.09
CA ALA A 213 -19.86 10.68 -9.40
C ALA A 213 -19.16 11.88 -10.04
N ASN A 214 -17.99 12.25 -9.51
CA ASN A 214 -17.15 13.33 -10.05
C ASN A 214 -16.24 12.87 -11.20
N MET A 215 -16.21 11.57 -11.51
CA MET A 215 -15.38 10.96 -12.54
C MET A 215 -16.21 10.12 -13.53
N SER A 216 -15.60 9.73 -14.64
CA SER A 216 -16.17 8.76 -15.58
C SER A 216 -15.61 7.35 -15.32
N PHE A 217 -16.41 6.32 -15.58
CA PHE A 217 -16.05 4.92 -15.39
C PHE A 217 -15.64 4.31 -16.74
N VAL A 218 -14.34 4.31 -16.98
CA VAL A 218 -13.68 3.70 -18.15
C VAL A 218 -12.60 2.78 -17.60
N ASP A 219 -12.69 1.50 -17.96
CA ASP A 219 -11.67 0.50 -17.61
C ASP A 219 -10.34 0.83 -18.32
N SER A 220 -9.24 0.94 -17.59
CA SER A 220 -7.96 1.38 -18.14
C SER A 220 -6.77 0.86 -17.35
N PHE A 221 -6.07 -0.11 -17.93
CA PHE A 221 -4.91 -0.75 -17.30
C PHE A 221 -3.84 -1.16 -18.32
N VAL A 222 -2.66 -1.51 -17.80
CA VAL A 222 -1.56 -2.07 -18.59
C VAL A 222 -1.70 -3.59 -18.61
N ASP A 223 -1.79 -4.16 -19.80
CA ASP A 223 -1.73 -5.61 -20.00
C ASP A 223 -0.47 -5.92 -20.81
N PRO A 224 0.65 -6.29 -20.16
CA PRO A 224 1.92 -6.52 -20.85
C PRO A 224 1.85 -7.67 -21.88
N GLY A 225 0.85 -8.53 -21.77
CA GLY A 225 0.71 -9.74 -22.56
C GLY A 225 0.16 -9.56 -23.97
N PRO A 226 -0.07 -10.69 -24.67
CA PRO A 226 -0.41 -10.71 -26.09
C PRO A 226 -1.78 -10.10 -26.40
N HIS A 227 -2.67 -9.97 -25.42
CA HIS A 227 -3.98 -9.35 -25.61
C HIS A 227 -4.04 -7.89 -25.15
N GLY A 228 -2.93 -7.33 -24.67
CA GLY A 228 -2.79 -5.93 -24.28
C GLY A 228 -1.80 -5.19 -25.16
N ASN A 229 -0.69 -4.74 -24.56
CA ASN A 229 0.41 -4.05 -25.22
C ASN A 229 1.10 -4.88 -26.33
N GLY A 230 0.93 -6.21 -26.34
CA GLY A 230 1.30 -7.06 -27.47
C GLY A 230 0.60 -6.68 -28.79
N ARG A 231 -0.56 -6.01 -28.71
CA ARG A 231 -1.35 -5.54 -29.86
C ARG A 231 -0.95 -4.16 -30.38
N TYR A 232 -0.02 -3.47 -29.72
CA TYR A 232 0.45 -2.13 -30.12
C TYR A 232 1.13 -2.14 -31.50
N SER A 233 0.85 -1.12 -32.34
CA SER A 233 1.54 -0.88 -33.61
C SER A 233 2.40 0.37 -33.54
N GLU A 234 3.65 0.27 -34.00
CA GLU A 234 4.60 1.39 -34.06
C GLU A 234 4.14 2.51 -35.02
N HIS A 235 3.21 2.21 -35.93
CA HIS A 235 2.60 3.21 -36.80
C HIS A 235 1.73 4.23 -36.07
N MET A 236 1.42 3.99 -34.80
CA MET A 236 0.71 4.95 -33.94
C MET A 236 1.63 6.07 -33.40
N LEU A 237 2.96 5.95 -33.57
CA LEU A 237 3.90 7.03 -33.27
C LEU A 237 3.77 8.20 -34.27
N PRO A 238 4.08 9.44 -33.84
CA PRO A 238 4.49 9.84 -32.48
C PRO A 238 3.33 10.08 -31.50
N GLU A 239 2.08 10.09 -31.96
CA GLU A 239 0.94 10.56 -31.16
C GLU A 239 0.57 9.62 -30.02
N VAL A 240 0.70 8.30 -30.22
CA VAL A 240 0.48 7.29 -29.19
C VAL A 240 1.73 6.45 -29.01
N GLU A 241 2.48 6.70 -27.94
CA GLU A 241 3.63 5.88 -27.59
C GLU A 241 3.18 4.56 -26.93
N LYS A 242 4.00 3.51 -27.07
CA LYS A 242 3.69 2.19 -26.49
C LYS A 242 3.43 2.22 -24.99
N LYS A 243 4.12 3.12 -24.26
CA LYS A 243 3.97 3.30 -22.81
C LYS A 243 2.58 3.84 -22.42
N ASP A 244 1.92 4.54 -23.34
CA ASP A 244 0.61 5.16 -23.13
C ASP A 244 -0.52 4.25 -23.59
N PHE A 245 -0.22 3.22 -24.38
CA PHE A 245 -1.19 2.22 -24.83
C PHE A 245 -1.76 1.43 -23.65
N ARG A 246 -3.08 1.45 -23.50
CA ARG A 246 -3.85 0.81 -22.43
C ARG A 246 -4.84 -0.19 -22.99
N LYS A 247 -5.30 -1.09 -22.13
CA LYS A 247 -6.41 -2.02 -22.35
C LYS A 247 -7.55 -1.68 -21.40
N GLY A 248 -8.77 -1.98 -21.83
CA GLY A 248 -9.96 -1.98 -20.99
C GLY A 248 -11.09 -2.77 -21.66
N ALA A 249 -12.14 -3.03 -20.89
CA ALA A 249 -13.41 -3.47 -21.47
C ALA A 249 -14.03 -2.37 -22.35
N GLN A 250 -14.80 -2.78 -23.36
CA GLN A 250 -15.54 -1.89 -24.25
C GLN A 250 -16.55 -0.98 -23.49
N TRP A 251 -17.09 -1.47 -22.38
CA TRP A 251 -18.21 -0.84 -21.68
C TRP A 251 -17.77 0.33 -20.81
N PHE A 252 -18.45 1.47 -20.98
CA PHE A 252 -18.17 2.68 -20.22
C PHE A 252 -19.43 3.34 -19.68
N SER A 253 -19.24 4.14 -18.64
CA SER A 253 -20.19 5.15 -18.19
C SER A 253 -19.46 6.47 -18.03
N MET A 254 -19.81 7.49 -18.81
CA MET A 254 -19.04 8.74 -18.82
C MET A 254 -19.89 9.99 -18.65
N ARG A 255 -19.28 11.02 -18.04
CA ARG A 255 -19.85 12.35 -17.89
C ARG A 255 -19.94 13.05 -19.25
N ARG A 256 -20.83 14.03 -19.36
CA ARG A 256 -21.04 14.82 -20.58
C ARG A 256 -19.77 15.42 -21.17
N GLN A 257 -18.86 15.92 -20.34
CA GLN A 257 -17.59 16.50 -20.81
C GLN A 257 -16.72 15.44 -21.52
N HIS A 258 -16.60 14.24 -20.97
CA HIS A 258 -15.86 13.13 -21.60
C HIS A 258 -16.54 12.68 -22.89
N ALA A 259 -17.86 12.63 -22.94
CA ALA A 259 -18.60 12.36 -24.17
C ALA A 259 -18.32 13.41 -25.26
N LEU A 260 -18.24 14.70 -24.90
CA LEU A 260 -17.88 15.77 -25.83
C LEU A 260 -16.43 15.66 -26.32
N ILE A 261 -15.49 15.30 -25.43
CA ILE A 261 -14.08 15.06 -25.77
C ILE A 261 -13.95 13.93 -26.78
N VAL A 262 -14.66 12.80 -26.58
CA VAL A 262 -14.68 11.68 -27.54
C VAL A 262 -15.21 12.13 -28.90
N MET A 263 -16.23 12.98 -28.94
CA MET A 263 -16.77 13.52 -30.19
C MET A 263 -15.83 14.52 -30.86
N ALA A 264 -15.08 15.30 -30.08
CA ALA A 264 -14.11 16.27 -30.56
C ALA A 264 -12.81 15.62 -31.06
N ASP A 265 -12.45 14.45 -30.52
CA ASP A 265 -11.25 13.74 -30.92
C ASP A 265 -11.34 13.24 -32.36
N SER A 266 -10.36 13.64 -33.15
CA SER A 266 -10.13 13.18 -34.51
C SER A 266 -8.70 12.65 -34.68
N LEU A 267 -7.74 13.23 -33.96
CA LEU A 267 -6.33 12.89 -34.02
C LEU A 267 -6.08 11.47 -33.52
N TYR A 268 -6.39 11.19 -32.25
CA TYR A 268 -6.08 9.90 -31.65
C TYR A 268 -6.97 8.81 -32.23
N TYR A 269 -8.28 9.09 -32.39
CA TYR A 269 -9.22 8.22 -33.09
C TYR A 269 -8.70 7.78 -34.47
N SER A 270 -8.10 8.68 -35.27
CA SER A 270 -7.57 8.31 -36.58
C SER A 270 -6.43 7.28 -36.49
N ARG A 271 -5.59 7.35 -35.46
CA ARG A 271 -4.51 6.37 -35.23
C ARG A 271 -5.06 4.98 -34.93
N PHE A 272 -6.10 4.90 -34.11
CA PHE A 272 -6.80 3.63 -33.87
C PHE A 272 -7.54 3.14 -35.11
N ARG A 273 -8.23 4.03 -35.84
CA ARG A 273 -8.92 3.71 -37.10
C ARG A 273 -7.96 3.12 -38.13
N ASP A 274 -6.77 3.69 -38.26
CA ASP A 274 -5.87 3.37 -39.35
C ASP A 274 -4.94 2.19 -39.01
N TYR A 275 -4.52 2.07 -37.75
CA TYR A 275 -3.50 1.12 -37.31
C TYR A 275 -3.96 0.08 -36.27
N CYS A 276 -5.11 0.24 -35.62
CA CYS A 276 -5.67 -0.80 -34.76
C CYS A 276 -6.59 -1.73 -35.57
N LYS A 277 -5.99 -2.66 -36.33
CA LYS A 277 -6.71 -3.58 -37.22
C LYS A 277 -6.31 -5.05 -37.00
N PRO A 278 -7.22 -6.00 -37.25
CA PRO A 278 -6.87 -7.41 -37.30
C PRO A 278 -5.82 -7.71 -38.38
N GLY A 279 -4.75 -8.42 -38.01
CA GLY A 279 -3.69 -8.90 -38.90
C GLY A 279 -2.65 -7.85 -39.34
N LEU A 280 -2.76 -6.59 -38.93
CA LEU A 280 -1.75 -5.58 -39.26
C LEU A 280 -0.46 -5.87 -38.48
N ASP A 281 0.69 -5.89 -39.17
CA ASP A 281 2.00 -6.25 -38.59
C ASP A 281 2.03 -7.62 -37.88
N GLY A 282 1.14 -8.55 -38.29
CA GLY A 282 0.99 -9.85 -37.63
C GLY A 282 0.30 -9.78 -36.26
N LYS A 283 -0.27 -8.62 -35.89
CA LYS A 283 -0.96 -8.37 -34.63
C LYS A 283 -2.45 -8.18 -34.86
N ASN A 284 -3.25 -8.58 -33.87
CA ASN A 284 -4.69 -8.37 -33.86
C ASN A 284 -5.04 -7.29 -32.85
N CYS A 285 -5.09 -6.03 -33.28
CA CYS A 285 -5.52 -4.93 -32.44
C CYS A 285 -7.05 -4.78 -32.47
N ILE A 286 -7.64 -4.56 -31.30
CA ILE A 286 -9.09 -4.51 -31.03
C ILE A 286 -9.43 -3.08 -30.60
N ALA A 287 -10.00 -2.28 -31.51
CA ALA A 287 -10.09 -0.83 -31.32
C ALA A 287 -10.96 -0.41 -30.12
N ASP A 288 -12.07 -1.10 -29.92
CA ASP A 288 -13.04 -0.92 -28.84
C ASP A 288 -12.48 -1.25 -27.44
N GLU A 289 -11.44 -2.09 -27.34
CA GLU A 289 -10.77 -2.41 -26.08
C GLU A 289 -9.55 -1.51 -25.77
N HIS A 290 -9.10 -0.70 -26.74
CA HIS A 290 -7.84 0.04 -26.61
C HIS A 290 -7.97 1.55 -26.83
N TYR A 291 -8.93 2.02 -27.64
CA TYR A 291 -9.03 3.43 -28.00
C TYR A 291 -9.35 4.32 -26.78
N LEU A 292 -10.52 4.15 -26.16
CA LEU A 292 -10.93 4.99 -25.03
C LEU A 292 -10.00 4.87 -23.81
N PRO A 293 -9.55 3.67 -23.39
CA PRO A 293 -8.61 3.52 -22.28
C PRO A 293 -7.29 4.27 -22.53
N THR A 294 -6.72 4.12 -23.72
CA THR A 294 -5.48 4.80 -24.11
C THR A 294 -5.69 6.31 -24.19
N PHE A 295 -6.76 6.73 -24.86
CA PHE A 295 -7.08 8.13 -25.08
C PHE A 295 -7.24 8.88 -23.75
N PHE A 296 -8.08 8.40 -22.84
CA PHE A 296 -8.29 9.04 -21.55
C PHE A 296 -7.05 8.97 -20.63
N ASN A 297 -6.27 7.89 -20.66
CA ASN A 297 -4.99 7.85 -19.94
C ASN A 297 -4.02 8.97 -20.38
N MET A 298 -4.05 9.36 -21.67
CA MET A 298 -3.20 10.43 -22.19
C MET A 298 -3.75 11.83 -21.93
N VAL A 299 -5.07 12.03 -21.98
CA VAL A 299 -5.67 13.37 -22.00
C VAL A 299 -6.33 13.79 -20.69
N ASP A 300 -6.81 12.85 -19.88
CA ASP A 300 -7.40 13.11 -18.56
C ASP A 300 -7.37 11.86 -17.64
N PRO A 301 -6.19 11.40 -17.20
CA PRO A 301 -6.07 10.20 -16.36
C PRO A 301 -6.70 10.36 -14.98
N GLY A 302 -6.85 11.59 -14.47
CA GLY A 302 -7.50 11.87 -13.18
C GLY A 302 -9.02 11.97 -13.25
N GLY A 303 -9.59 12.20 -14.44
CA GLY A 303 -11.04 12.27 -14.66
C GLY A 303 -11.73 10.92 -14.86
N ILE A 304 -10.98 9.82 -14.94
CA ILE A 304 -11.51 8.45 -15.06
C ILE A 304 -11.19 7.59 -13.84
N ALA A 305 -12.06 6.61 -13.55
CA ALA A 305 -11.91 5.71 -12.42
C ALA A 305 -10.89 4.57 -12.65
N ASN A 306 -10.43 4.37 -13.88
CA ASN A 306 -9.68 3.19 -14.36
C ASN A 306 -10.43 1.86 -14.28
N TRP A 307 -11.71 1.85 -13.93
CA TRP A 307 -12.59 0.67 -13.94
C TRP A 307 -13.99 1.02 -14.48
N SER A 308 -14.80 0.00 -14.79
CA SER A 308 -16.16 0.15 -15.34
C SER A 308 -17.25 -0.29 -14.36
N VAL A 309 -18.38 0.42 -14.35
CA VAL A 309 -19.60 0.02 -13.61
C VAL A 309 -20.31 -1.19 -14.24
N THR A 310 -19.84 -1.67 -15.38
CA THR A 310 -20.34 -2.90 -16.02
C THR A 310 -19.42 -4.06 -15.66
N HIS A 311 -19.95 -5.07 -14.98
CA HIS A 311 -19.19 -6.27 -14.66
C HIS A 311 -19.00 -7.17 -15.89
N VAL A 312 -17.76 -7.60 -16.11
CA VAL A 312 -17.35 -8.59 -17.11
C VAL A 312 -16.36 -9.56 -16.49
N ASP A 313 -16.60 -10.86 -16.62
CA ASP A 313 -15.73 -11.90 -16.04
C ASP A 313 -14.63 -12.28 -17.03
N TRP A 314 -13.40 -11.84 -16.75
CA TRP A 314 -12.20 -12.14 -17.52
C TRP A 314 -11.35 -13.28 -16.93
N SER A 315 -11.86 -14.00 -15.93
CA SER A 315 -11.12 -15.07 -15.22
C SER A 315 -10.60 -16.17 -16.16
N GLU A 316 -11.25 -16.40 -17.29
CA GLU A 316 -10.84 -17.39 -18.29
C GLU A 316 -9.62 -16.97 -19.14
N ARG A 317 -9.18 -15.70 -19.08
CA ARG A 317 -8.04 -15.13 -19.83
C ARG A 317 -8.09 -15.37 -21.34
N LYS A 318 -9.29 -15.47 -21.90
CA LYS A 318 -9.52 -15.66 -23.34
C LYS A 318 -9.58 -14.32 -24.08
N TRP A 319 -9.73 -14.41 -25.40
CA TRP A 319 -9.95 -13.26 -26.29
C TRP A 319 -11.33 -12.60 -26.12
N HIS A 320 -12.22 -13.20 -25.33
CA HIS A 320 -13.53 -12.68 -24.97
C HIS A 320 -13.82 -13.03 -23.49
N PRO A 321 -14.67 -12.25 -22.79
CA PRO A 321 -15.06 -12.56 -21.42
C PRO A 321 -15.89 -13.85 -21.34
N LYS A 322 -16.04 -14.40 -20.13
CA LYS A 322 -16.80 -15.62 -19.86
C LYS A 322 -18.23 -15.50 -20.36
N SER A 323 -18.70 -16.54 -21.03
CA SER A 323 -20.10 -16.66 -21.44
C SER A 323 -20.89 -17.46 -20.41
N TYR A 324 -21.90 -16.84 -19.81
CA TYR A 324 -22.81 -17.51 -18.89
C TYR A 324 -23.88 -18.31 -19.66
N ARG A 325 -24.17 -19.51 -19.19
CA ARG A 325 -25.28 -20.38 -19.66
C ARG A 325 -26.41 -20.37 -18.64
N GLU A 326 -27.58 -20.91 -19.02
CA GLU A 326 -28.77 -20.99 -18.17
C GLU A 326 -28.46 -21.55 -16.77
N GLN A 327 -27.67 -22.62 -16.70
CA GLN A 327 -27.27 -23.27 -15.44
C GLN A 327 -26.33 -22.43 -14.56
N ASP A 328 -25.65 -21.43 -15.14
CA ASP A 328 -24.72 -20.57 -14.40
C ASP A 328 -25.46 -19.42 -13.70
N VAL A 329 -26.67 -19.06 -14.17
CA VAL A 329 -27.46 -17.94 -13.63
C VAL A 329 -28.21 -18.39 -12.37
N THR A 330 -27.58 -18.22 -11.21
CA THR A 330 -28.14 -18.53 -9.90
C THR A 330 -28.30 -17.29 -9.03
N ASP A 331 -29.15 -17.36 -8.00
CA ASP A 331 -29.29 -16.28 -7.02
C ASP A 331 -27.95 -15.95 -6.35
N ASP A 332 -27.11 -16.97 -6.11
CA ASP A 332 -25.78 -16.79 -5.53
C ASP A 332 -24.84 -16.07 -6.49
N LEU A 333 -24.87 -16.38 -7.79
CA LEU A 333 -24.10 -15.64 -8.79
C LEU A 333 -24.51 -14.17 -8.80
N LEU A 334 -25.81 -13.88 -8.82
CA LEU A 334 -26.31 -12.51 -8.84
C LEU A 334 -25.92 -11.75 -7.57
N LYS A 335 -26.05 -12.37 -6.39
CA LYS A 335 -25.59 -11.80 -5.12
C LYS A 335 -24.10 -11.51 -5.12
N ASN A 336 -23.29 -12.46 -5.57
CA ASN A 336 -21.84 -12.32 -5.63
C ASN A 336 -21.43 -11.18 -6.57
N ILE A 337 -22.05 -11.05 -7.74
CA ILE A 337 -21.73 -9.95 -8.67
C ILE A 337 -22.22 -8.60 -8.10
N THR A 338 -23.39 -8.55 -7.46
CA THR A 338 -23.89 -7.32 -6.82
C THR A 338 -23.11 -6.87 -5.59
N SER A 339 -22.32 -7.75 -4.98
CA SER A 339 -21.47 -7.44 -3.83
C SER A 339 -20.05 -7.04 -4.21
N ILE A 340 -19.71 -7.00 -5.50
CA ILE A 340 -18.38 -6.56 -5.96
C ILE A 340 -18.25 -5.06 -5.74
N ASP A 341 -17.29 -4.67 -4.90
CA ASP A 341 -16.88 -3.30 -4.63
C ASP A 341 -15.46 -2.97 -5.15
N ILE A 342 -14.70 -3.99 -5.56
CA ILE A 342 -13.36 -3.86 -6.16
C ILE A 342 -13.36 -4.42 -7.59
N SER A 343 -12.86 -3.63 -8.54
CA SER A 343 -12.63 -4.07 -9.92
C SER A 343 -11.22 -4.64 -10.07
N VAL A 344 -11.10 -5.91 -10.46
CA VAL A 344 -9.81 -6.58 -10.68
C VAL A 344 -9.50 -6.65 -12.18
N HIS A 345 -8.35 -6.11 -12.58
CA HIS A 345 -7.87 -6.23 -13.96
C HIS A 345 -7.12 -7.56 -14.17
N VAL A 346 -7.62 -8.38 -15.09
CA VAL A 346 -6.98 -9.64 -15.45
C VAL A 346 -6.10 -9.44 -16.68
N THR A 347 -4.78 -9.56 -16.53
CA THR A 347 -3.83 -9.46 -17.65
C THR A 347 -3.72 -10.77 -18.42
N SER A 348 -3.29 -10.68 -19.68
CA SER A 348 -3.17 -11.82 -20.60
C SER A 348 -1.85 -12.58 -20.50
N ASP A 349 -0.97 -12.19 -19.59
CA ASP A 349 0.27 -12.93 -19.35
C ASP A 349 -0.01 -14.25 -18.63
N GLU A 350 0.43 -15.35 -19.23
CA GLU A 350 0.66 -16.59 -18.52
C GLU A 350 1.91 -16.38 -17.64
N LYS A 351 1.82 -16.66 -16.33
CA LYS A 351 3.00 -16.63 -15.45
C LYS A 351 4.12 -17.48 -16.10
N ILE A 352 5.22 -16.84 -16.51
CA ILE A 352 6.64 -17.18 -16.27
C ILE A 352 7.56 -16.15 -16.97
N MET A 353 8.33 -15.41 -16.18
CA MET A 353 9.78 -15.12 -16.32
C MET A 353 10.14 -14.08 -15.24
N ASP A 354 10.70 -14.48 -14.10
CA ASP A 354 12.16 -14.54 -13.94
C ASP A 354 12.92 -13.60 -14.89
N SER A 355 12.90 -12.30 -14.58
CA SER A 355 13.75 -11.30 -15.23
C SER A 355 15.17 -11.29 -14.63
N THR A 356 15.74 -12.48 -14.39
CA THR A 356 17.18 -12.69 -14.21
C THR A 356 17.79 -13.45 -15.38
N SER A 357 17.39 -13.14 -16.62
CA SER A 357 18.08 -13.69 -17.80
C SER A 357 17.90 -12.82 -19.04
N SER A 358 18.66 -11.73 -19.11
CA SER A 358 19.15 -11.16 -20.39
C SER A 358 20.36 -10.23 -20.25
N PHE A 359 20.89 -9.99 -19.04
CA PHE A 359 22.18 -9.30 -18.86
C PHE A 359 23.41 -10.24 -18.78
N ALA A 360 23.23 -11.55 -18.87
CA ALA A 360 24.28 -12.55 -18.60
C ALA A 360 24.96 -13.16 -19.84
N LEU A 361 24.89 -12.52 -21.02
CA LEU A 361 25.51 -13.03 -22.24
C LEU A 361 26.63 -12.15 -22.82
N LEU A 362 27.09 -11.12 -22.11
CA LEU A 362 28.24 -10.30 -22.53
C LEU A 362 29.42 -10.24 -21.54
N SER A 363 29.43 -11.06 -20.49
CA SER A 363 30.50 -11.09 -19.48
C SER A 363 31.29 -12.40 -19.41
N LEU A 364 30.99 -13.37 -20.28
CA LEU A 364 31.64 -14.69 -20.31
C LEU A 364 32.74 -14.79 -21.38
N LEU A 365 33.79 -13.97 -21.28
CA LEU A 365 35.04 -14.22 -22.03
C LEU A 365 36.34 -13.85 -21.29
N ILE A 366 36.31 -13.57 -19.99
CA ILE A 366 37.55 -13.43 -19.22
C ILE A 366 37.31 -14.00 -17.83
N PHE A 367 37.78 -15.23 -17.59
CA PHE A 367 38.28 -15.79 -16.32
C PHE A 367 38.27 -17.32 -16.39
N SER A 368 39.06 -17.87 -17.32
CA SER A 368 39.53 -19.25 -17.24
C SER A 368 40.78 -19.27 -16.36
N ALA A 369 40.62 -19.48 -15.06
CA ALA A 369 41.56 -20.20 -14.17
C ALA A 369 41.16 -19.94 -12.72
N PHE A 370 40.57 -20.94 -12.06
CA PHE A 370 41.05 -21.56 -10.81
C PHE A 370 39.95 -22.52 -10.31
N PRO A 371 40.27 -23.80 -10.04
CA PRO A 371 39.31 -24.77 -9.56
C PRO A 371 39.38 -24.88 -8.03
N THR A 372 38.24 -24.76 -7.36
CA THR A 372 37.87 -25.36 -6.06
C THR A 372 36.43 -24.92 -5.79
N GLY A 373 35.42 -25.76 -5.97
CA GLY A 373 35.16 -26.87 -5.08
C GLY A 373 34.30 -26.41 -3.91
N THR A 374 33.01 -26.12 -4.16
CA THR A 374 31.93 -26.28 -3.17
C THR A 374 30.61 -26.40 -3.93
N THR A 375 30.12 -27.62 -4.06
CA THR A 375 28.75 -27.91 -4.46
C THR A 375 27.80 -27.32 -3.42
N ARG A 376 27.19 -26.16 -3.70
CA ARG A 376 25.93 -25.79 -3.05
C ARG A 376 24.83 -26.60 -3.72
N VAL A 377 24.36 -27.62 -3.01
CA VAL A 377 23.06 -28.24 -3.28
C VAL A 377 22.02 -27.13 -3.13
N ALA A 378 21.38 -26.74 -4.23
CA ALA A 378 20.20 -25.89 -4.19
C ALA A 378 19.09 -26.71 -3.51
N SER A 379 18.73 -26.32 -2.29
CA SER A 379 17.55 -26.82 -1.59
C SER A 379 16.32 -26.31 -2.33
N THR A 380 15.66 -27.19 -3.10
CA THR A 380 14.34 -26.98 -3.71
C THR A 380 13.23 -27.09 -2.66
N GLY A 381 13.35 -26.33 -1.56
CA GLY A 381 12.31 -26.21 -0.54
C GLY A 381 11.59 -24.88 -0.69
N LYS A 382 10.26 -24.87 -0.60
CA LYS A 382 9.50 -23.62 -0.45
C LYS A 382 10.06 -22.81 0.74
N PRO A 383 10.14 -21.47 0.66
CA PRO A 383 10.57 -20.64 1.77
C PRO A 383 9.69 -20.91 3.00
N ARG A 384 10.29 -21.03 4.19
CA ARG A 384 9.54 -21.22 5.44
C ARG A 384 8.70 -19.95 5.72
N ARG A 385 7.38 -20.09 5.69
CA ARG A 385 6.39 -19.02 5.93
C ARG A 385 5.41 -19.45 7.03
N LEU A 386 4.98 -18.51 7.85
CA LEU A 386 3.85 -18.66 8.76
C LEU A 386 2.85 -17.56 8.46
N CYS A 387 1.74 -17.85 7.80
CA CYS A 387 0.65 -16.89 7.56
C CYS A 387 -0.52 -17.19 8.49
N THR A 388 -0.73 -16.41 9.55
CA THR A 388 -1.81 -16.62 10.53
C THR A 388 -2.77 -15.43 10.56
N GLU A 389 -4.02 -15.70 10.94
CA GLU A 389 -4.98 -14.64 11.26
C GLU A 389 -4.56 -13.92 12.55
N ILE A 390 -4.78 -12.61 12.58
CA ILE A 390 -4.70 -11.80 13.80
C ILE A 390 -6.09 -11.21 14.09
N ILE A 391 -6.49 -11.22 15.35
CA ILE A 391 -7.86 -10.88 15.75
C ILE A 391 -7.85 -9.54 16.46
N HIS A 392 -8.54 -8.55 15.90
CA HIS A 392 -8.70 -7.25 16.55
C HIS A 392 -9.56 -7.37 17.81
N HIS A 393 -9.28 -6.59 18.86
CA HIS A 393 -10.00 -6.70 20.14
C HIS A 393 -11.51 -6.47 20.04
N THR A 394 -11.95 -5.65 19.06
CA THR A 394 -13.37 -5.38 18.78
C THR A 394 -14.01 -6.31 17.77
N SER A 395 -13.26 -7.25 17.21
CA SER A 395 -13.83 -8.25 16.32
C SER A 395 -14.78 -9.17 17.07
N ILE A 396 -15.87 -9.61 16.44
CA ILE A 396 -16.78 -10.63 17.01
C ILE A 396 -16.07 -11.96 17.30
N PHE A 397 -14.88 -12.19 16.72
CA PHE A 397 -14.05 -13.37 16.94
C PHE A 397 -13.10 -13.24 18.15
N SER A 398 -13.02 -12.05 18.75
CA SER A 398 -12.23 -11.77 19.94
C SER A 398 -12.92 -12.30 21.19
N PRO A 399 -12.20 -13.02 22.08
CA PRO A 399 -12.73 -13.37 23.40
C PRO A 399 -13.02 -12.16 24.28
N SER A 400 -12.48 -10.98 23.93
CA SER A 400 -12.74 -9.71 24.61
C SER A 400 -13.96 -8.97 24.06
N TYR A 401 -14.58 -9.44 22.96
CA TYR A 401 -15.74 -8.79 22.37
C TYR A 401 -16.92 -8.71 23.34
N ASN A 402 -17.58 -7.55 23.37
CA ASN A 402 -18.81 -7.33 24.12
C ASN A 402 -19.81 -6.58 23.24
N SER A 403 -20.88 -7.27 22.83
CA SER A 403 -21.93 -6.73 21.97
C SER A 403 -22.73 -5.59 22.60
N ASN A 404 -22.61 -5.39 23.91
CA ASN A 404 -23.30 -4.33 24.64
C ASN A 404 -22.45 -3.06 24.80
N ASP A 405 -21.19 -3.08 24.39
CA ASP A 405 -20.33 -1.90 24.49
C ASP A 405 -20.86 -0.79 23.57
N SER A 406 -21.02 0.40 24.15
CA SER A 406 -21.33 1.60 23.40
C SER A 406 -20.11 2.09 22.61
N VAL A 407 -20.36 2.85 21.53
CA VAL A 407 -19.31 3.55 20.76
C VAL A 407 -18.41 4.39 21.68
N ALA A 408 -19.00 5.04 22.70
CA ALA A 408 -18.28 5.84 23.68
C ALA A 408 -17.35 5.01 24.58
N GLU A 409 -17.80 3.86 25.07
CA GLU A 409 -16.96 2.95 25.86
C GLU A 409 -15.81 2.39 25.02
N HIS A 410 -16.06 2.11 23.74
CA HIS A 410 -15.00 1.69 22.82
C HIS A 410 -13.95 2.80 22.66
N ALA A 411 -14.37 4.02 22.32
CA ALA A 411 -13.49 5.17 22.16
C ALA A 411 -12.66 5.48 23.41
N ILE A 412 -13.25 5.35 24.61
CA ILE A 412 -12.53 5.51 25.88
C ILE A 412 -11.38 4.51 26.01
N ARG A 413 -11.60 3.25 25.61
CA ARG A 413 -10.54 2.23 25.64
C ARG A 413 -9.44 2.50 24.62
N ILE A 414 -9.79 2.85 23.38
CA ILE A 414 -8.82 3.22 22.33
C ILE A 414 -7.90 4.34 22.83
N THR A 415 -8.50 5.44 23.32
CA THR A 415 -7.75 6.61 23.80
C THR A 415 -6.89 6.27 25.00
N LYS A 416 -7.43 5.54 26.00
CA LYS A 416 -6.71 5.20 27.22
C LYS A 416 -5.53 4.26 26.95
N ASN A 417 -5.74 3.24 26.11
CA ASN A 417 -4.72 2.24 25.80
C ASN A 417 -3.61 2.82 24.94
N SER A 418 -3.98 3.64 23.95
CA SER A 418 -3.00 4.34 23.12
C SER A 418 -2.20 5.35 23.95
N ALA A 419 -2.83 6.09 24.88
CA ALA A 419 -2.14 7.04 25.75
C ALA A 419 -1.17 6.32 26.72
N ALA A 420 -1.58 5.18 27.27
CA ALA A 420 -0.70 4.35 28.09
C ALA A 420 0.46 3.77 27.27
N ARG A 421 0.24 3.40 26.00
CA ARG A 421 1.31 2.98 25.11
C ARG A 421 2.26 4.13 24.78
N LEU A 422 1.76 5.33 24.52
CA LEU A 422 2.59 6.51 24.29
C LEU A 422 3.50 6.81 25.49
N ALA A 423 2.93 6.83 26.71
CA ALA A 423 3.68 7.08 27.93
C ALA A 423 4.86 6.11 28.08
N TYR A 424 4.64 4.84 27.73
CA TYR A 424 5.69 3.84 27.66
C TYR A 424 6.77 4.14 26.64
N LEU A 425 6.37 4.45 25.41
CA LEU A 425 7.32 4.75 24.35
C LEU A 425 8.19 5.97 24.74
N GLN A 426 7.59 7.00 25.33
CA GLN A 426 8.30 8.18 25.87
C GLN A 426 9.26 7.81 27.00
N SER A 427 8.78 7.07 28.01
CA SER A 427 9.57 6.64 29.17
C SER A 427 10.81 5.83 28.75
N LYS A 428 10.64 4.89 27.82
CA LYS A 428 11.73 4.05 27.32
C LYS A 428 12.64 4.76 26.31
N ALA A 429 12.13 5.76 25.57
CA ALA A 429 12.95 6.60 24.71
C ALA A 429 13.89 7.51 25.53
N LYS A 430 13.36 8.27 26.50
CA LYS A 430 14.09 9.27 27.31
C LYS A 430 15.07 8.69 28.32
N THR A 431 14.88 7.46 28.77
CA THR A 431 15.76 6.88 29.78
C THR A 431 17.15 6.58 29.20
N ASN A 432 18.14 7.42 29.57
CA ASN A 432 19.59 7.16 29.46
C ASN A 432 20.12 6.23 30.57
N LEU A 433 19.22 5.66 31.38
CA LEU A 433 19.56 4.74 32.46
C LEU A 433 20.17 3.46 31.88
N GLY A 434 21.51 3.45 31.84
CA GLY A 434 22.22 2.23 32.12
C GLY A 434 21.66 1.64 33.41
N ILE A 435 21.38 0.34 33.38
CA ILE A 435 21.15 -0.49 34.57
C ILE A 435 19.76 -0.26 35.20
N GLY A 436 18.78 -1.08 34.80
CA GLY A 436 18.00 -1.72 35.84
C GLY A 436 16.48 -1.73 35.77
N ASN A 437 15.79 -1.77 34.63
CA ASN A 437 14.42 -2.33 34.58
C ASN A 437 14.00 -2.76 33.16
N ASP A 438 13.50 -4.00 33.01
CA ASP A 438 12.96 -4.54 31.75
C ASP A 438 11.49 -4.13 31.60
N ILE A 439 11.21 -2.82 31.77
CA ILE A 439 9.85 -2.28 31.68
C ILE A 439 9.43 -2.26 30.20
N GLN A 440 8.29 -2.88 29.95
CA GLN A 440 7.53 -2.98 28.71
C GLN A 440 6.24 -2.16 28.82
N ALA A 441 5.53 -1.94 27.71
CA ALA A 441 4.35 -1.08 27.71
C ALA A 441 3.28 -1.54 28.68
N HIS A 442 2.51 -0.60 29.22
CA HIS A 442 1.31 -0.91 30.01
C HIS A 442 0.55 -2.13 29.44
N LEU A 443 0.45 -3.20 30.21
CA LEU A 443 -0.28 -4.39 29.82
C LEU A 443 -1.73 -4.23 30.25
N ASP A 444 -2.58 -3.68 29.38
CA ASP A 444 -4.02 -3.72 29.62
C ASP A 444 -4.48 -5.18 29.57
N THR A 445 -4.96 -5.66 30.71
CA THR A 445 -5.36 -7.04 30.94
C THR A 445 -6.69 -7.38 30.26
N LYS A 446 -7.43 -6.36 29.78
CA LYS A 446 -8.75 -6.53 29.15
C LYS A 446 -8.69 -6.30 27.64
N THR A 447 -7.90 -5.34 27.17
CA THR A 447 -7.94 -4.89 25.77
C THR A 447 -6.55 -4.49 25.25
N ARG A 448 -6.02 -5.22 24.27
CA ARG A 448 -4.92 -4.78 23.41
C ARG A 448 -5.25 -5.10 21.97
N THR A 449 -4.65 -4.35 21.05
CA THR A 449 -5.13 -4.18 19.67
C THR A 449 -5.33 -5.50 18.92
N PHE A 450 -4.33 -6.38 18.85
CA PHE A 450 -4.40 -7.64 18.10
C PHE A 450 -3.97 -8.87 18.89
N LEU A 451 -4.69 -9.98 18.68
CA LEU A 451 -4.43 -11.29 19.29
C LEU A 451 -3.99 -12.31 18.23
N VAL A 452 -3.04 -13.17 18.58
CA VAL A 452 -2.53 -14.27 17.75
C VAL A 452 -2.89 -15.61 18.40
N ARG A 453 -3.49 -16.51 17.60
CA ARG A 453 -3.75 -17.90 18.00
C ARG A 453 -2.61 -18.80 17.54
N PHE A 454 -2.10 -19.63 18.45
CA PHE A 454 -1.05 -20.61 18.15
C PHE A 454 -1.12 -21.75 19.17
N SER A 455 -0.38 -22.83 18.95
CA SER A 455 -0.27 -23.94 19.91
C SER A 455 1.17 -24.19 20.31
N ILE A 456 1.39 -24.60 21.55
CA ILE A 456 2.71 -24.90 22.11
C ILE A 456 2.76 -26.39 22.52
N GLY A 457 3.86 -27.07 22.21
CA GLY A 457 4.19 -28.39 22.77
C GLY A 457 3.80 -29.59 21.93
N GLN A 458 4.11 -30.77 22.49
CA GLN A 458 3.78 -32.08 21.95
C GLN A 458 3.15 -32.95 23.05
N PRO A 459 1.82 -33.18 23.04
CA PRO A 459 0.86 -32.74 22.02
C PRO A 459 0.62 -31.22 22.00
N PRO A 460 0.17 -30.62 20.87
CA PRO A 460 -0.06 -29.19 20.78
C PRO A 460 -1.16 -28.69 21.72
N THR A 461 -0.85 -27.69 22.55
CA THR A 461 -1.78 -27.02 23.47
C THR A 461 -2.10 -25.62 22.98
N PRO A 462 -3.37 -25.25 22.72
CA PRO A 462 -3.76 -23.94 22.21
C PRO A 462 -3.44 -22.80 23.17
N GLN A 463 -2.96 -21.68 22.63
CA GLN A 463 -2.58 -20.45 23.32
C GLN A 463 -3.15 -19.23 22.58
N LEU A 464 -3.29 -18.11 23.29
CA LEU A 464 -3.78 -16.85 22.74
C LEU A 464 -2.96 -15.71 23.36
N ALA A 465 -2.21 -14.99 22.54
CA ALA A 465 -1.30 -13.95 23.02
C ALA A 465 -1.46 -12.65 22.21
N VAL A 466 -1.12 -11.52 22.82
CA VAL A 466 -1.20 -10.22 22.14
C VAL A 466 0.00 -10.02 21.21
N MET A 467 -0.25 -9.63 19.97
CA MET A 467 0.78 -9.20 19.02
C MET A 467 1.41 -7.88 19.46
N ASP A 468 2.74 -7.82 19.55
CA ASP A 468 3.45 -6.60 19.96
C ASP A 468 4.79 -6.43 19.23
N THR A 469 4.89 -5.44 18.37
CA THR A 469 6.14 -5.04 17.68
C THR A 469 7.18 -4.41 18.60
N GLY A 470 6.78 -3.91 19.77
CA GLY A 470 7.68 -3.32 20.76
C GLY A 470 8.24 -4.31 21.80
N SER A 471 7.85 -5.60 21.70
CA SER A 471 8.28 -6.67 22.58
C SER A 471 8.98 -7.76 21.76
N TYR A 472 10.16 -8.23 22.19
CA TYR A 472 10.96 -9.17 21.39
C TYR A 472 10.79 -10.64 21.77
N LEU A 473 10.40 -10.93 23.01
CA LEU A 473 10.26 -12.30 23.52
C LEU A 473 8.80 -12.71 23.51
N ILE A 474 8.50 -13.86 22.90
CA ILE A 474 7.21 -14.51 23.11
C ILE A 474 7.22 -15.14 24.50
N TRP A 475 6.20 -14.88 25.31
CA TRP A 475 6.05 -15.56 26.61
C TRP A 475 4.59 -15.87 26.88
N VAL A 476 4.34 -16.95 27.61
CA VAL A 476 3.00 -17.36 28.05
C VAL A 476 3.00 -17.74 29.53
N GLN A 477 1.82 -17.76 30.15
CA GLN A 477 1.63 -18.32 31.48
C GLN A 477 1.73 -19.85 31.43
N CYS A 478 2.57 -20.38 32.31
CA CYS A 478 2.81 -21.79 32.53
C CYS A 478 2.32 -22.25 33.90
N GLN A 479 2.08 -23.55 34.07
CA GLN A 479 1.72 -24.09 35.38
C GLN A 479 2.89 -24.01 36.39
N PRO A 480 2.62 -23.69 37.67
CA PRO A 480 1.33 -23.29 38.23
C PRO A 480 0.96 -21.84 37.86
N CYS A 481 -0.27 -21.62 37.39
CA CYS A 481 -0.80 -20.29 37.03
C CYS A 481 -2.11 -20.00 37.79
N ILE A 482 -2.48 -18.72 37.93
CA ILE A 482 -3.72 -18.31 38.58
C ILE A 482 -4.85 -18.23 37.53
N SER A 483 -5.87 -19.09 37.64
CA SER A 483 -7.10 -19.02 36.83
C SER A 483 -8.28 -18.62 37.72
N ILE A 484 -8.79 -17.38 37.61
CA ILE A 484 -9.93 -16.90 38.42
C ILE A 484 -11.26 -16.84 37.64
N SER A 485 -11.26 -17.00 36.31
CA SER A 485 -12.50 -16.96 35.52
C SER A 485 -12.84 -18.29 34.85
N ASN A 486 -14.14 -18.61 34.79
CA ASN A 486 -14.72 -19.79 34.14
C ASN A 486 -14.51 -19.85 32.60
N THR A 487 -13.64 -19.01 32.03
CA THR A 487 -13.19 -19.11 30.63
C THR A 487 -11.87 -19.86 30.60
N ARG A 488 -11.82 -20.99 29.87
CA ARG A 488 -10.68 -21.92 29.82
C ARG A 488 -9.44 -21.29 29.16
N SER A 489 -8.72 -20.42 29.86
CA SER A 489 -7.33 -20.09 29.52
C SER A 489 -6.43 -21.20 30.05
N ASN A 490 -6.24 -22.25 29.23
CA ASN A 490 -5.36 -23.36 29.56
C ASN A 490 -3.90 -22.88 29.53
N CYS A 491 -3.34 -22.54 30.68
CA CYS A 491 -1.91 -22.31 30.83
C CYS A 491 -1.12 -23.51 30.30
N PHE A 492 0.05 -23.23 29.75
CA PHE A 492 0.90 -24.29 29.23
C PHE A 492 1.50 -25.11 30.38
N ASP A 493 1.27 -26.42 30.39
CA ASP A 493 1.92 -27.33 31.34
C ASP A 493 3.18 -27.92 30.69
N SER A 494 4.33 -27.35 31.06
CA SER A 494 5.63 -27.78 30.55
C SER A 494 5.99 -29.23 30.91
N SER A 495 5.38 -29.81 31.95
CA SER A 495 5.61 -31.20 32.35
C SER A 495 4.94 -32.22 31.43
N GLN A 496 3.94 -31.80 30.66
CA GLN A 496 3.16 -32.68 29.77
C GLN A 496 3.65 -32.65 28.31
N SER A 497 4.54 -31.72 27.97
CA SER A 497 5.09 -31.61 26.62
C SER A 497 6.40 -32.38 26.50
N SER A 498 6.46 -33.33 25.57
CA SER A 498 7.69 -34.10 25.31
C SER A 498 8.79 -33.29 24.62
N SER A 499 8.47 -32.12 24.08
CA SER A 499 9.37 -31.24 23.32
C SER A 499 9.83 -30.01 24.11
N TYR A 500 9.39 -29.86 25.37
CA TYR A 500 9.82 -28.79 26.25
C TYR A 500 11.27 -28.98 26.70
N ALA A 501 12.08 -27.92 26.57
CA ALA A 501 13.41 -27.90 27.14
C ALA A 501 13.71 -26.55 27.81
N ALA A 502 13.95 -26.58 29.13
CA ALA A 502 14.41 -25.41 29.86
C ALA A 502 15.81 -24.99 29.39
N THR A 503 16.00 -23.69 29.15
CA THR A 503 17.30 -23.16 28.70
C THR A 503 18.27 -23.16 29.87
N SER A 504 19.44 -23.75 29.69
CA SER A 504 20.50 -23.71 30.71
C SER A 504 21.04 -22.29 30.89
N CYS A 505 21.47 -21.96 32.10
CA CYS A 505 22.18 -20.72 32.40
C CYS A 505 23.46 -20.52 31.56
N HIS A 506 24.06 -21.60 31.06
CA HIS A 506 25.27 -21.55 30.22
C HIS A 506 24.95 -21.47 28.72
N ASP A 507 23.68 -21.58 28.33
CA ASP A 507 23.27 -21.49 26.94
C ASP A 507 23.48 -20.08 26.39
N ALA A 508 23.89 -19.97 25.12
CA ALA A 508 24.06 -18.70 24.42
C ALA A 508 22.78 -17.85 24.43
N ASN A 509 21.61 -18.48 24.35
CA ASN A 509 20.31 -17.81 24.42
C ASN A 509 20.12 -17.07 25.76
N CYS A 510 20.64 -17.62 26.86
CA CYS A 510 20.57 -16.96 28.16
C CYS A 510 21.36 -15.63 28.21
N HIS A 511 22.39 -15.50 27.37
CA HIS A 511 23.19 -14.27 27.27
C HIS A 511 22.50 -13.16 26.48
N HIS A 512 21.45 -13.49 25.71
CA HIS A 512 20.66 -12.50 24.98
C HIS A 512 19.58 -11.84 25.84
N LEU A 513 19.29 -12.38 27.03
CA LEU A 513 18.47 -11.69 28.02
C LEU A 513 19.26 -10.54 28.65
N ARG A 514 18.61 -9.39 28.80
CA ARG A 514 19.22 -8.19 29.41
C ARG A 514 19.64 -8.41 30.86
N ARG A 515 18.89 -9.25 31.60
CA ARG A 515 19.19 -9.66 32.97
C ARG A 515 19.42 -11.16 33.02
N LYS A 516 20.69 -11.58 32.96
CA LYS A 516 21.06 -12.96 33.21
C LYS A 516 20.85 -13.28 34.69
N SER A 517 19.87 -14.12 34.97
CA SER A 517 19.64 -14.69 36.30
C SER A 517 19.27 -16.16 36.14
N CYS A 518 19.57 -16.97 37.15
CA CYS A 518 19.40 -18.41 37.06
C CYS A 518 18.78 -18.95 38.35
N ASP A 519 17.94 -19.97 38.21
CA ASP A 519 17.34 -20.65 39.36
C ASP A 519 18.33 -21.64 39.99
N ALA A 520 17.92 -22.27 41.11
CA ALA A 520 18.72 -23.27 41.80
C ALA A 520 19.03 -24.52 40.96
N SER A 521 18.26 -24.76 39.90
CA SER A 521 18.41 -25.89 38.98
C SER A 521 19.27 -25.55 37.75
N ASN A 522 19.92 -24.38 37.74
CA ASN A 522 20.73 -23.87 36.64
C ASN A 522 19.93 -23.58 35.35
N HIS A 523 18.64 -23.29 35.47
CA HIS A 523 17.83 -22.80 34.36
C HIS A 523 17.89 -21.28 34.26
N CYS A 524 17.90 -20.77 33.04
CA CYS A 524 17.91 -19.36 32.74
C CYS A 524 16.55 -18.73 33.05
N LYS A 525 16.53 -17.72 33.92
CA LYS A 525 15.32 -16.99 34.26
C LYS A 525 15.16 -15.77 33.35
N PHE A 526 13.94 -15.55 32.88
CA PHE A 526 13.54 -14.29 32.26
C PHE A 526 12.63 -13.51 33.21
N SER A 527 12.66 -12.19 33.09
CA SER A 527 11.81 -11.27 33.86
C SER A 527 11.51 -10.08 32.97
N VAL A 528 10.23 -9.87 32.69
CA VAL A 528 9.69 -8.79 31.89
C VAL A 528 8.70 -8.04 32.78
N THR A 529 8.96 -6.77 33.05
CA THR A 529 8.06 -5.90 33.81
C THR A 529 7.26 -5.05 32.81
N TYR A 530 6.03 -4.67 33.11
CA TYR A 530 5.24 -3.72 32.32
C TYR A 530 5.00 -2.44 33.13
N GLU A 531 4.63 -1.32 32.50
CA GLU A 531 4.47 -0.03 33.18
C GLU A 531 3.44 -0.02 34.32
N ASN A 532 2.44 -0.89 34.28
CA ASN A 532 1.51 -1.13 35.39
C ASN A 532 2.10 -2.00 36.51
N LEU A 533 3.41 -2.20 36.51
CA LEU A 533 4.17 -3.03 37.45
C LEU A 533 3.87 -4.53 37.36
N ILE A 534 3.01 -4.95 36.42
CA ILE A 534 2.80 -6.36 36.11
C ILE A 534 4.13 -6.94 35.65
N THR A 535 4.58 -8.03 36.28
CA THR A 535 5.84 -8.67 35.91
C THR A 535 5.63 -10.13 35.55
N ALA A 536 5.96 -10.47 34.29
CA ALA A 536 6.05 -11.85 33.81
C ALA A 536 7.46 -12.38 34.09
N GLU A 537 7.57 -13.32 35.03
CA GLU A 537 8.83 -14.00 35.34
C GLU A 537 8.67 -15.51 35.30
N GLY A 538 9.74 -16.17 34.92
CA GLY A 538 9.81 -17.62 34.89
C GLY A 538 11.08 -18.10 34.22
N VAL A 539 10.97 -19.21 33.50
CA VAL A 539 12.12 -19.87 32.86
C VAL A 539 12.10 -19.61 31.37
N LEU A 540 13.25 -19.23 30.80
CA LEU A 540 13.46 -19.21 29.35
C LEU A 540 13.57 -20.65 28.87
N ALA A 541 12.82 -21.03 27.84
CA ALA A 541 12.78 -22.39 27.34
C ALA A 541 12.71 -22.41 25.80
N THR A 542 12.96 -23.58 25.24
CA THR A 542 12.65 -23.88 23.84
C THR A 542 11.51 -24.87 23.74
N GLU A 543 10.66 -24.68 22.74
CA GLU A 543 9.51 -25.55 22.49
C GLU A 543 9.12 -25.54 21.01
N GLN A 544 8.29 -26.48 20.57
CA GLN A 544 7.67 -26.45 19.25
C GLN A 544 6.38 -25.61 19.27
N PHE A 545 6.27 -24.71 18.29
CA PHE A 545 5.07 -23.88 18.10
C PHE A 545 4.36 -24.34 16.84
N THR A 546 3.03 -24.44 16.88
CA THR A 546 2.20 -24.80 15.73
C THR A 546 1.20 -23.70 15.45
N LEU A 547 1.15 -23.22 14.21
CA LEU A 547 0.22 -22.21 13.75
C LEU A 547 -0.66 -22.80 12.65
N GLU A 548 -1.93 -22.36 12.61
CA GLU A 548 -2.81 -22.63 11.48
C GLU A 548 -2.52 -21.60 10.38
N THR A 549 -2.23 -22.09 9.18
CA THR A 549 -1.83 -21.27 8.04
C THR A 549 -2.83 -21.42 6.90
N PHE A 550 -3.18 -20.31 6.25
CA PHE A 550 -4.17 -20.29 5.17
C PHE A 550 -3.73 -21.10 3.94
N ASP A 551 -2.44 -21.13 3.65
CA ASP A 551 -1.81 -21.75 2.48
C ASP A 551 -1.28 -23.17 2.75
N GLU A 552 -0.76 -23.44 3.95
CA GLU A 552 -0.07 -24.70 4.29
C GLU A 552 -0.77 -25.54 5.38
N GLY A 553 -1.99 -25.16 5.79
CA GLY A 553 -2.76 -25.87 6.81
C GLY A 553 -2.23 -25.70 8.24
N ARG A 554 -1.31 -26.56 8.69
CA ARG A 554 -0.67 -26.45 10.02
C ARG A 554 0.83 -26.54 9.89
N VAL A 555 1.52 -25.47 10.29
CA VAL A 555 2.98 -25.39 10.25
C VAL A 555 3.52 -25.44 11.67
N THR A 556 4.44 -26.38 11.91
CA THR A 556 5.14 -26.53 13.19
C THR A 556 6.58 -26.05 13.07
N VAL A 557 6.96 -25.12 13.94
CA VAL A 557 8.32 -24.61 14.08
C VAL A 557 8.94 -25.18 15.35
N PRO A 558 9.99 -26.00 15.27
CA PRO A 558 10.64 -26.58 16.44
C PRO A 558 11.65 -25.62 17.07
N ASN A 559 11.93 -25.81 18.36
CA ASN A 559 12.96 -25.08 19.12
C ASN A 559 12.78 -23.54 19.08
N VAL A 560 11.55 -23.05 19.20
CA VAL A 560 11.24 -21.63 19.38
C VAL A 560 11.61 -21.23 20.81
N ASN A 561 12.41 -20.16 20.95
CA ASN A 561 12.70 -19.57 22.25
C ASN A 561 11.45 -18.86 22.77
N PHE A 562 11.05 -19.14 24.01
CA PHE A 562 9.92 -18.48 24.64
C PHE A 562 10.08 -18.43 26.18
N GLY A 563 9.39 -17.48 26.80
CA GLY A 563 9.30 -17.37 28.26
C GLY A 563 8.13 -18.19 28.82
N CYS A 564 8.42 -19.12 29.72
CA CYS A 564 7.44 -19.90 30.45
C CYS A 564 7.23 -19.25 31.83
N SER A 565 6.23 -18.37 31.94
CA SER A 565 5.98 -17.55 33.13
C SER A 565 5.26 -18.35 34.22
N THR A 566 5.81 -18.41 35.43
CA THR A 566 5.24 -19.16 36.56
C THR A 566 4.79 -18.25 37.70
N ASN A 567 4.72 -16.93 37.46
CA ASN A 567 4.31 -15.97 38.46
C ASN A 567 2.81 -16.09 38.76
N GLY A 568 2.47 -17.01 39.64
CA GLY A 568 1.17 -17.15 40.28
C GLY A 568 1.01 -16.23 41.50
N ALA A 569 1.43 -14.96 41.44
CA ALA A 569 1.39 -14.05 42.60
C ALA A 569 0.89 -12.61 42.35
N ASP A 570 0.70 -12.19 41.08
CA ASP A 570 0.10 -10.87 40.79
C ASP A 570 -1.34 -11.09 40.30
N ASP A 571 -2.32 -10.71 41.13
CA ASP A 571 -3.76 -10.79 40.84
C ASP A 571 -4.17 -9.95 39.61
N SER A 572 -3.24 -9.15 39.09
CA SER A 572 -3.42 -8.40 37.84
C SER A 572 -3.40 -9.30 36.61
N LEU A 573 -2.56 -10.36 36.57
CA LEU A 573 -2.44 -11.30 35.44
C LEU A 573 -3.61 -12.31 35.37
N SER A 574 -4.33 -12.51 36.49
CA SER A 574 -5.47 -13.43 36.61
C SER A 574 -6.73 -12.94 35.88
N GLN A 575 -6.78 -11.63 35.56
CA GLN A 575 -7.89 -10.98 34.86
C GLN A 575 -7.73 -11.04 33.33
N MET A 576 -6.61 -11.56 32.83
CA MET A 576 -6.31 -11.55 31.40
C MET A 576 -7.17 -12.55 30.63
N ARG A 577 -7.81 -12.09 29.55
CA ARG A 577 -8.54 -12.96 28.60
C ARG A 577 -7.63 -13.67 27.59
N PHE A 578 -6.33 -13.41 27.69
CA PHE A 578 -5.25 -13.97 26.88
C PHE A 578 -4.11 -14.38 27.83
N ASN A 579 -3.23 -15.28 27.39
CA ASN A 579 -2.28 -15.93 28.30
C ASN A 579 -0.81 -15.59 28.02
N GLY A 580 -0.52 -14.54 27.23
CA GLY A 580 0.85 -14.12 26.94
C GLY A 580 0.99 -12.95 25.97
N ILE A 581 2.25 -12.66 25.59
CA ILE A 581 2.61 -11.71 24.51
C ILE A 581 3.30 -12.47 23.38
N PHE A 582 2.90 -12.18 22.15
CA PHE A 582 3.50 -12.63 20.91
C PHE A 582 4.41 -11.52 20.36
N GLY A 583 5.67 -11.50 20.82
CA GLY A 583 6.64 -10.47 20.48
C GLY A 583 7.22 -10.58 19.06
N LEU A 584 7.25 -9.46 18.33
CA LEU A 584 7.82 -9.32 16.98
C LEU A 584 9.06 -8.42 16.92
N GLY A 585 9.58 -8.00 18.08
CA GLY A 585 10.77 -7.14 18.18
C GLY A 585 12.07 -7.81 17.71
N ASP A 586 13.03 -6.98 17.31
CA ASP A 586 14.34 -7.39 16.84
C ASP A 586 15.25 -7.84 18.00
N SER A 587 15.40 -9.15 18.18
CA SER A 587 16.28 -9.76 19.18
C SER A 587 16.67 -11.16 18.74
N PRO A 588 17.90 -11.65 19.02
CA PRO A 588 18.30 -13.03 18.76
C PRO A 588 17.35 -14.11 19.31
N LEU A 589 16.54 -13.78 20.33
CA LEU A 589 15.54 -14.66 20.92
C LEU A 589 14.20 -14.67 20.18
N SER A 590 13.95 -13.75 19.25
CA SER A 590 12.64 -13.59 18.63
C SER A 590 12.35 -14.66 17.58
N LEU A 591 11.06 -15.00 17.42
CA LEU A 591 10.61 -15.91 16.36
C LEU A 591 10.95 -15.37 14.96
N VAL A 592 10.91 -14.05 14.78
CA VAL A 592 11.26 -13.37 13.53
C VAL A 592 12.72 -13.67 13.13
N LYS A 593 13.68 -13.60 14.07
CA LYS A 593 15.08 -13.97 13.79
C LYS A 593 15.20 -15.42 13.34
N LYS A 594 14.48 -16.32 14.00
CA LYS A 594 14.51 -17.76 13.72
C LYS A 594 13.93 -18.10 12.35
N MET A 595 12.98 -17.31 11.86
CA MET A 595 12.21 -17.60 10.65
C MET A 595 12.71 -16.89 9.39
N GLY A 596 13.76 -16.07 9.48
CA GLY A 596 14.35 -15.43 8.28
C GLY A 596 14.42 -13.91 8.34
N ASN A 597 14.34 -13.29 9.53
CA ASN A 597 14.48 -11.83 9.71
C ASN A 597 13.44 -10.98 8.99
N LYS A 598 12.29 -11.55 8.65
CA LYS A 598 11.22 -10.86 7.95
C LYS A 598 9.87 -11.20 8.56
N PHE A 599 8.99 -10.21 8.59
CA PHE A 599 7.58 -10.41 8.86
C PHE A 599 6.78 -9.28 8.22
N SER A 600 5.52 -9.51 7.96
CA SER A 600 4.58 -8.46 7.56
C SER A 600 3.25 -8.67 8.25
N TYR A 601 2.46 -7.63 8.36
CA TYR A 601 1.06 -7.77 8.74
C TYR A 601 0.20 -6.85 7.89
N CYS A 602 -1.03 -7.30 7.63
CA CYS A 602 -2.04 -6.50 6.97
C CYS A 602 -3.22 -6.34 7.89
N ILE A 603 -3.63 -5.09 8.07
CA ILE A 603 -4.77 -4.68 8.89
C ILE A 603 -5.78 -4.03 7.95
N GLY A 604 -6.99 -4.56 7.86
CA GLY A 604 -8.06 -3.98 7.04
C GLY A 604 -8.92 -3.01 7.84
N ASN A 605 -10.22 -3.01 7.58
CA ASN A 605 -11.17 -2.09 8.21
C ASN A 605 -11.43 -2.44 9.69
N LEU A 606 -10.93 -1.59 10.60
CA LEU A 606 -11.09 -1.74 12.05
C LEU A 606 -12.49 -1.37 12.57
N ASP A 607 -13.26 -0.59 11.80
CA ASP A 607 -14.66 -0.26 12.11
C ASP A 607 -15.61 -1.44 11.81
N ASP A 608 -15.19 -2.39 10.97
CA ASP A 608 -15.93 -3.61 10.70
C ASP A 608 -15.58 -4.71 11.71
N SER A 609 -16.48 -4.91 12.68
CA SER A 609 -16.33 -5.95 13.70
C SER A 609 -16.35 -7.38 13.14
N GLU A 610 -16.81 -7.59 11.91
CA GLU A 610 -16.84 -8.90 11.23
C GLU A 610 -15.61 -9.12 10.32
N TYR A 611 -14.73 -8.13 10.18
CA TYR A 611 -13.55 -8.23 9.32
C TYR A 611 -12.58 -9.31 9.82
N ARG A 612 -12.33 -10.29 8.95
CA ARG A 612 -11.62 -11.56 9.26
C ARG A 612 -10.33 -11.78 8.46
N TYR A 613 -9.93 -10.78 7.68
CA TYR A 613 -8.80 -10.88 6.77
C TYR A 613 -7.54 -10.20 7.31
N ASN A 614 -7.51 -9.77 8.57
CA ASN A 614 -6.27 -9.32 9.18
C ASN A 614 -5.27 -10.50 9.23
N ARG A 615 -4.04 -10.28 8.79
CA ARG A 615 -3.00 -11.32 8.64
C ARG A 615 -1.69 -10.91 9.28
N LEU A 616 -0.96 -11.89 9.80
CA LEU A 616 0.45 -11.80 10.18
C LEU A 616 1.22 -12.89 9.43
N VAL A 617 2.23 -12.47 8.69
CA VAL A 617 3.11 -13.35 7.92
C VAL A 617 4.52 -13.28 8.50
N ILE A 618 5.10 -14.41 8.91
CA ILE A 618 6.46 -14.46 9.48
C ILE A 618 7.35 -15.38 8.64
N GLY A 619 8.55 -14.89 8.34
CA GLY A 619 9.61 -15.63 7.67
C GLY A 619 9.82 -15.19 6.22
N GLU A 620 10.48 -16.04 5.43
CA GLU A 620 10.90 -15.69 4.06
C GLU A 620 9.73 -15.52 3.08
N GLY A 621 8.53 -15.97 3.45
CA GLY A 621 7.31 -15.71 2.68
C GLY A 621 6.52 -14.48 3.15
N ALA A 622 7.09 -13.63 4.02
CA ALA A 622 6.54 -12.29 4.25
C ALA A 622 6.54 -11.52 2.94
N ASP A 623 5.43 -10.86 2.62
CA ASP A 623 5.28 -10.14 1.37
C ASP A 623 6.02 -8.80 1.45
N ILE A 624 7.12 -8.69 0.68
CA ILE A 624 8.03 -7.55 0.65
C ILE A 624 7.79 -6.77 -0.66
N GLU A 625 6.55 -6.30 -0.84
CA GLU A 625 6.13 -5.49 -1.98
C GLU A 625 5.80 -4.05 -1.54
N GLY A 626 5.65 -3.14 -2.52
CA GLY A 626 5.36 -1.73 -2.28
C GLY A 626 6.59 -0.84 -2.14
N TYR A 627 6.36 0.42 -1.74
CA TYR A 627 7.42 1.41 -1.56
C TYR A 627 8.12 1.19 -0.22
N SER A 628 9.43 1.41 -0.18
CA SER A 628 10.24 1.15 1.00
C SER A 628 10.79 2.42 1.65
N THR A 629 10.92 2.42 2.97
CA THR A 629 11.63 3.45 3.74
C THR A 629 12.70 2.81 4.63
N PRO A 630 13.80 3.52 4.99
CA PRO A 630 14.75 3.04 5.98
C PRO A 630 14.07 2.69 7.30
N LEU A 631 14.38 1.49 7.80
CA LEU A 631 13.93 1.00 9.10
C LEU A 631 15.13 0.95 10.04
N GLU A 632 15.00 1.57 11.20
CA GLU A 632 16.01 1.50 12.24
C GLU A 632 15.48 0.83 13.49
N THR A 633 16.28 -0.06 14.07
CA THR A 633 15.99 -0.65 15.37
C THR A 633 16.82 0.03 16.44
N TYR A 634 16.16 0.72 17.37
CA TYR A 634 16.80 1.36 18.52
C TYR A 634 16.02 1.09 19.80
N LYS A 635 16.73 0.74 20.89
CA LYS A 635 16.15 0.33 22.19
C LYS A 635 15.02 -0.73 22.11
N GLY A 636 14.98 -1.53 21.03
CA GLY A 636 13.96 -2.57 20.80
C GLY A 636 12.68 -2.07 20.16
N PHE A 637 12.70 -0.89 19.54
CA PHE A 637 11.60 -0.33 18.76
C PHE A 637 11.98 -0.16 17.29
N TYR A 638 10.97 -0.11 16.44
CA TYR A 638 11.09 0.13 15.00
C TYR A 638 10.84 1.60 14.69
N TYR A 639 11.85 2.26 14.13
CA TYR A 639 11.80 3.66 13.73
C TYR A 639 11.80 3.78 12.21
N VAL A 640 10.97 4.69 11.72
CA VAL A 640 10.92 5.11 10.31
C VAL A 640 11.31 6.57 10.19
N SER A 641 11.61 7.02 8.97
CA SER A 641 12.01 8.40 8.70
C SER A 641 10.86 9.17 8.05
N LEU A 642 10.12 9.96 8.82
CA LEU A 642 9.09 10.87 8.32
C LEU A 642 9.73 12.18 7.85
N GLU A 643 9.42 12.61 6.63
CA GLU A 643 9.95 13.81 5.98
C GLU A 643 8.90 14.91 5.83
N GLY A 644 7.61 14.60 5.98
CA GLY A 644 6.56 15.62 5.94
C GLY A 644 5.17 15.03 6.01
N ILE A 645 4.18 15.93 6.11
CA ILE A 645 2.75 15.60 6.11
C ILE A 645 2.07 16.49 5.08
N SER A 646 1.12 15.94 4.31
CA SER A 646 0.27 16.70 3.40
C SER A 646 -1.21 16.37 3.58
N ILE A 647 -2.07 17.29 3.13
CA ILE A 647 -3.51 17.09 3.00
C ILE A 647 -3.88 17.36 1.53
N GLY A 648 -4.22 16.30 0.80
CA GLY A 648 -4.36 16.37 -0.66
C GLY A 648 -3.05 16.81 -1.32
N GLU A 649 -3.07 17.91 -2.07
CA GLU A 649 -1.88 18.47 -2.71
C GLU A 649 -1.13 19.50 -1.83
N VAL A 650 -1.64 19.81 -0.63
CA VAL A 650 -1.09 20.84 0.26
C VAL A 650 -0.13 20.21 1.26
N THR A 651 1.17 20.50 1.13
CA THR A 651 2.18 20.14 2.12
C THR A 651 2.11 21.08 3.33
N LEU A 652 2.11 20.51 4.54
CA LEU A 652 2.11 21.28 5.78
C LEU A 652 3.49 21.89 6.06
N ASP A 653 3.52 23.10 6.65
CA ASP A 653 4.75 23.80 7.02
C ASP A 653 5.33 23.21 8.32
N ILE A 654 5.95 22.03 8.19
CA ILE A 654 6.56 21.28 9.29
C ILE A 654 8.06 21.11 8.98
N ASP A 655 8.92 21.44 9.94
CA ASP A 655 10.35 21.18 9.82
C ASP A 655 10.61 19.66 10.00
N PRO A 656 11.09 18.95 8.97
CA PRO A 656 11.33 17.51 9.05
C PRO A 656 12.37 17.10 10.09
N THR A 657 13.16 18.05 10.62
CA THR A 657 14.12 17.76 11.69
C THR A 657 13.43 17.39 13.00
N VAL A 658 12.17 17.80 13.22
CA VAL A 658 11.38 17.42 14.40
C VAL A 658 11.14 15.91 14.47
N PHE A 659 11.06 15.24 13.32
CA PHE A 659 10.83 13.80 13.23
C PHE A 659 12.12 12.97 13.28
N LYS A 660 13.29 13.60 13.39
CA LYS A 660 14.57 12.91 13.44
C LYS A 660 14.95 12.58 14.88
N ARG A 661 15.62 11.45 15.07
CA ARG A 661 16.26 11.15 16.35
C ARG A 661 17.50 12.01 16.55
N THR A 662 17.68 12.48 17.77
CA THR A 662 18.91 13.16 18.20
C THR A 662 20.06 12.14 18.29
N PRO A 663 21.33 12.59 18.28
CA PRO A 663 22.48 11.73 18.54
C PRO A 663 22.40 10.98 19.89
N GLU A 664 21.72 11.55 20.87
CA GLU A 664 21.45 10.97 22.19
C GLU A 664 20.37 9.87 22.14
N GLY A 665 19.64 9.79 21.03
CA GLY A 665 18.62 8.80 20.76
C GLY A 665 17.20 9.21 21.18
N ASP A 666 16.98 10.50 21.44
CA ASP A 666 15.67 11.08 21.74
C ASP A 666 14.91 11.39 20.44
N GLY A 667 13.57 11.46 20.52
CA GLY A 667 12.71 11.76 19.39
C GLY A 667 12.54 10.61 18.40
N GLY A 668 12.24 10.96 17.14
CA GLY A 668 12.03 10.01 16.05
C GLY A 668 10.58 9.58 15.86
N VAL A 669 10.33 8.78 14.83
CA VAL A 669 9.00 8.24 14.52
C VAL A 669 8.99 6.74 14.72
N ILE A 670 8.27 6.27 15.75
CA ILE A 670 8.07 4.84 16.00
C ILE A 670 6.85 4.36 15.22
N ILE A 671 6.98 3.26 14.49
CA ILE A 671 5.81 2.54 13.94
C ILE A 671 5.49 1.36 14.87
N ASP A 672 4.25 1.29 15.37
CA ASP A 672 3.91 0.38 16.46
C ASP A 672 2.54 -0.27 16.31
N SER A 673 2.49 -1.61 16.37
CA SER A 673 1.25 -2.38 16.42
C SER A 673 0.58 -2.33 17.80
N GLY A 674 1.30 -1.91 18.83
CA GLY A 674 0.81 -1.81 20.20
C GLY A 674 0.06 -0.51 20.53
N ALA A 675 0.05 0.47 19.60
CA ALA A 675 -0.69 1.72 19.70
C ALA A 675 -1.79 1.75 18.64
N GLU A 676 -3.02 2.10 19.02
CA GLU A 676 -4.13 2.19 18.07
C GLU A 676 -4.15 3.56 17.39
N LEU A 677 -4.02 4.62 18.18
CA LEU A 677 -3.90 6.00 17.70
C LEU A 677 -2.46 6.37 17.36
N SER A 678 -2.33 7.33 16.44
CA SER A 678 -1.05 7.96 16.13
C SER A 678 -0.81 9.21 16.99
N TYR A 679 0.45 9.60 17.13
CA TYR A 679 0.85 10.73 17.95
C TYR A 679 1.89 11.60 17.24
N LEU A 680 1.69 12.92 17.27
CA LEU A 680 2.61 13.92 16.74
C LEU A 680 3.01 14.92 17.83
N PRO A 681 4.19 15.55 17.75
CA PRO A 681 4.53 16.62 18.69
C PRO A 681 3.50 17.76 18.57
N GLU A 682 3.31 18.48 19.67
CA GLU A 682 2.13 19.35 19.84
C GLU A 682 2.02 20.45 18.76
N PHE A 683 3.15 21.00 18.30
CA PHE A 683 3.16 22.03 17.26
C PHE A 683 2.69 21.47 15.90
N GLU A 684 3.23 20.33 15.48
CA GLU A 684 2.90 19.66 14.22
C GLU A 684 1.46 19.15 14.22
N TYR A 685 1.01 18.63 15.36
CA TYR A 685 -0.39 18.30 15.58
C TYR A 685 -1.31 19.51 15.36
N ASN A 686 -0.94 20.68 15.90
CA ASN A 686 -1.75 21.89 15.76
C ASN A 686 -1.77 22.41 14.31
N GLU A 687 -0.66 22.33 13.55
CA GLU A 687 -0.67 22.68 12.13
C GLU A 687 -1.53 21.73 11.30
N LEU A 688 -1.52 20.42 11.61
CA LEU A 688 -2.45 19.47 11.00
C LEU A 688 -3.91 19.83 11.32
N CYS A 689 -4.23 20.01 12.60
CA CYS A 689 -5.57 20.36 13.05
C CYS A 689 -6.08 21.63 12.39
N LYS A 690 -5.27 22.69 12.35
CA LYS A 690 -5.63 23.96 11.70
C LYS A 690 -6.02 23.76 10.22
N ASN A 691 -5.30 22.93 9.47
CA ASN A 691 -5.62 22.67 8.07
C ASN A 691 -6.87 21.79 7.91
N VAL A 692 -7.07 20.80 8.78
CA VAL A 692 -8.32 20.03 8.83
C VAL A 692 -9.51 20.92 9.18
N ASP A 693 -9.36 21.83 10.14
CA ASP A 693 -10.43 22.71 10.59
C ASP A 693 -10.82 23.70 9.49
N ASN A 694 -9.84 24.25 8.77
CA ASN A 694 -10.10 25.11 7.61
C ASN A 694 -10.90 24.40 6.50
N LEU A 695 -10.72 23.09 6.33
CA LEU A 695 -11.46 22.30 5.36
C LEU A 695 -12.90 22.00 5.80
N LEU A 696 -13.14 21.96 7.11
CA LEU A 696 -14.43 21.61 7.70
C LEU A 696 -15.21 22.82 8.23
N ASP A 697 -14.59 23.99 8.26
CA ASP A 697 -15.21 25.24 8.71
C ASP A 697 -16.47 25.56 7.90
N GLY A 698 -17.55 25.88 8.62
CA GLY A 698 -18.88 26.10 8.04
C GLY A 698 -19.57 24.85 7.46
N ILE A 699 -18.89 23.70 7.39
CA ILE A 699 -19.47 22.42 6.94
C ILE A 699 -19.92 21.58 8.13
N LEU A 700 -19.04 21.38 9.11
CA LEU A 700 -19.31 20.59 10.30
C LEU A 700 -19.16 21.41 11.58
N GLN A 701 -19.95 21.04 12.59
CA GLN A 701 -19.87 21.69 13.90
C GLN A 701 -18.79 21.03 14.76
N PRO A 702 -17.76 21.78 15.22
CA PRO A 702 -16.76 21.24 16.13
C PRO A 702 -17.37 20.95 17.49
N VAL A 703 -16.92 19.86 18.12
CA VAL A 703 -17.35 19.41 19.45
C VAL A 703 -16.17 19.54 20.41
N ILE A 704 -16.33 20.34 21.47
CA ILE A 704 -15.29 20.59 22.46
C ILE A 704 -15.63 19.81 23.74
N TYR A 705 -14.74 18.90 24.12
CA TYR A 705 -14.81 18.19 25.40
C TYR A 705 -14.03 18.94 26.47
N LYS A 706 -14.67 19.25 27.60
CA LYS A 706 -14.03 20.03 28.68
C LYS A 706 -12.81 19.35 29.29
N GLU A 707 -12.85 18.03 29.42
CA GLU A 707 -11.77 17.23 30.00
C GLU A 707 -10.68 16.90 28.98
N GLU A 708 -11.01 16.97 27.68
CA GLU A 708 -10.12 16.61 26.58
C GLU A 708 -10.14 17.69 25.47
N PRO A 709 -9.86 18.98 25.77
CA PRO A 709 -10.04 20.09 24.83
C PRO A 709 -9.10 20.07 23.62
N TRP A 710 -8.14 19.15 23.61
CA TRP A 710 -7.21 18.95 22.51
C TRP A 710 -7.74 18.00 21.44
N LEU A 711 -8.79 17.22 21.74
CA LEU A 711 -9.39 16.35 20.75
C LEU A 711 -10.05 17.20 19.66
N MET A 712 -9.71 16.87 18.41
CA MET A 712 -10.36 17.45 17.26
C MET A 712 -11.55 16.58 16.87
N CYS A 713 -12.75 17.01 17.25
CA CYS A 713 -13.99 16.25 17.04
C CYS A 713 -15.07 17.07 16.35
N TYR A 714 -15.93 16.40 15.58
CA TYR A 714 -17.02 17.02 14.85
C TYR A 714 -18.32 16.23 15.03
N ASN A 715 -19.45 16.93 15.01
CA ASN A 715 -20.76 16.30 14.97
C ASN A 715 -21.05 15.80 13.54
N GLY A 716 -21.24 14.50 13.39
CA GLY A 716 -21.47 13.87 12.10
C GLY A 716 -21.12 12.38 12.06
N SER A 717 -20.97 11.86 10.85
CA SER A 717 -20.53 10.50 10.55
C SER A 717 -19.48 10.52 9.44
N VAL A 718 -18.37 9.83 9.67
CA VAL A 718 -17.23 9.77 8.74
C VAL A 718 -17.67 9.35 7.34
N SER A 719 -18.41 8.25 7.24
CA SER A 719 -18.83 7.66 5.95
C SER A 719 -19.84 8.50 5.16
N ARG A 720 -20.56 9.41 5.81
CA ARG A 720 -21.57 10.26 5.18
C ARG A 720 -21.05 11.67 4.92
N ASP A 721 -20.39 12.26 5.91
CA ASP A 721 -20.11 13.70 5.93
C ASP A 721 -18.70 14.05 5.44
N LEU A 722 -17.77 13.08 5.41
CA LEU A 722 -16.41 13.27 4.88
C LEU A 722 -16.20 12.69 3.48
N VAL A 723 -17.28 12.48 2.73
CA VAL A 723 -17.19 12.02 1.33
C VAL A 723 -16.45 13.07 0.49
N GLY A 724 -15.34 12.68 -0.13
CA GLY A 724 -14.49 13.58 -0.91
C GLY A 724 -13.51 14.40 -0.07
N PHE A 725 -13.39 14.15 1.24
CA PHE A 725 -12.35 14.74 2.07
C PHE A 725 -10.96 14.32 1.54
N PRO A 726 -10.01 15.25 1.39
CA PRO A 726 -8.67 14.94 0.88
C PRO A 726 -7.92 14.02 1.83
N ALA A 727 -7.21 13.03 1.27
CA ALA A 727 -6.39 12.13 2.08
C ALA A 727 -5.25 12.89 2.78
N VAL A 728 -4.93 12.47 4.01
CA VAL A 728 -3.74 12.92 4.73
C VAL A 728 -2.61 11.94 4.44
N THR A 729 -1.45 12.43 4.04
CA THR A 729 -0.32 11.57 3.67
C THR A 729 0.88 11.84 4.57
N PHE A 730 1.43 10.78 5.15
CA PHE A 730 2.74 10.79 5.82
C PHE A 730 3.81 10.42 4.80
N HIS A 731 4.65 11.39 4.45
CA HIS A 731 5.73 11.22 3.48
C HIS A 731 6.98 10.68 4.16
N LEU A 732 7.35 9.46 3.87
CA LEU A 732 8.52 8.79 4.46
C LEU A 732 9.72 8.88 3.50
N ALA A 733 10.91 8.80 4.08
CA ALA A 733 12.15 8.88 3.33
C ALA A 733 12.22 7.80 2.24
N GLU A 734 12.92 8.14 1.15
CA GLU A 734 13.03 7.34 -0.08
C GLU A 734 11.72 7.20 -0.88
N GLY A 735 10.74 8.08 -0.65
CA GLY A 735 9.54 8.20 -1.48
C GLY A 735 8.45 7.19 -1.16
N ALA A 736 8.47 6.59 0.03
CA ALA A 736 7.36 5.79 0.52
C ALA A 736 6.30 6.70 1.17
N ASP A 737 5.03 6.50 0.81
CA ASP A 737 3.93 7.27 1.36
C ASP A 737 2.99 6.35 2.16
N LEU A 738 2.60 6.80 3.35
CA LEU A 738 1.49 6.22 4.11
C LEU A 738 0.29 7.16 3.97
N VAL A 739 -0.64 6.79 3.10
CA VAL A 739 -1.85 7.59 2.79
C VAL A 739 -3.00 7.15 3.67
N LEU A 740 -3.46 8.05 4.54
CA LEU A 740 -4.59 7.86 5.45
C LEU A 740 -5.87 8.37 4.79
N ASP A 741 -6.78 7.45 4.47
CA ASP A 741 -8.15 7.78 4.12
C ASP A 741 -8.97 8.18 5.37
N THR A 742 -10.23 8.56 5.17
CA THR A 742 -11.09 9.02 6.28
C THR A 742 -11.31 7.97 7.37
N GLY A 743 -11.33 6.68 7.04
CA GLY A 743 -11.44 5.58 8.00
C GLY A 743 -10.13 5.29 8.76
N SER A 744 -9.00 5.69 8.19
CA SER A 744 -7.68 5.63 8.82
C SER A 744 -7.36 6.88 9.66
N LEU A 745 -7.97 8.01 9.28
CA LEU A 745 -7.72 9.33 9.86
C LEU A 745 -8.66 9.68 11.02
N PHE A 746 -9.90 9.17 11.02
CA PHE A 746 -10.90 9.48 12.04
C PHE A 746 -11.45 8.21 12.71
N TYR A 747 -11.89 8.35 13.96
CA TYR A 747 -12.58 7.29 14.69
C TYR A 747 -13.84 7.85 15.35
N HIS A 748 -14.85 6.99 15.56
CA HIS A 748 -16.08 7.39 16.23
C HIS A 748 -15.90 7.44 17.75
N LYS A 749 -16.08 8.63 18.35
CA LYS A 749 -16.12 8.82 19.82
C LYS A 749 -17.53 8.62 20.38
N GLU A 750 -18.54 8.99 19.62
CA GLU A 750 -19.96 8.77 19.92
C GLU A 750 -20.69 8.41 18.61
N PRO A 751 -21.94 7.89 18.64
CA PRO A 751 -22.66 7.53 17.42
C PRO A 751 -22.79 8.66 16.38
N GLN A 752 -22.74 9.92 16.80
CA GLN A 752 -22.79 11.11 15.94
C GLN A 752 -21.60 12.05 16.18
N VAL A 753 -20.51 11.56 16.78
CA VAL A 753 -19.29 12.37 16.95
C VAL A 753 -18.10 11.53 16.54
N PHE A 754 -17.33 12.02 15.59
CA PHE A 754 -16.05 11.44 15.21
C PHE A 754 -14.90 12.39 15.54
N CYS A 755 -13.73 11.84 15.80
CA CYS A 755 -12.54 12.57 16.21
C CYS A 755 -11.33 12.13 15.40
N LEU A 756 -10.35 13.02 15.27
CA LEU A 756 -9.07 12.74 14.61
C LEU A 756 -8.33 11.62 15.37
N ALA A 757 -7.89 10.57 14.66
CA ALA A 757 -7.17 9.42 15.21
C ALA A 757 -5.65 9.70 15.40
N ILE A 758 -5.25 10.96 15.32
CA ILE A 758 -3.91 11.47 15.59
C ILE A 758 -4.04 12.42 16.78
N HIS A 759 -3.28 12.21 17.84
CA HIS A 759 -3.32 13.02 19.06
C HIS A 759 -1.98 13.74 19.30
N PRO A 760 -1.96 14.82 20.09
CA PRO A 760 -0.70 15.46 20.45
C PRO A 760 0.05 14.61 21.48
N VAL A 761 1.37 14.59 21.35
CA VAL A 761 2.28 14.09 22.38
C VAL A 761 2.27 15.10 23.51
N ARG A 762 1.84 14.66 24.69
CA ARG A 762 1.76 15.53 25.87
C ARG A 762 2.61 15.00 26.99
N SER A 763 3.39 15.90 27.57
CA SER A 763 4.13 15.71 28.80
C SER A 763 3.38 16.40 29.95
N PHE A 764 3.08 15.68 31.00
CA PHE A 764 2.45 16.23 32.21
C PHE A 764 3.46 16.89 33.18
N GLU A 765 4.68 17.19 32.70
CA GLU A 765 5.73 17.80 33.52
C GLU A 765 5.58 19.32 33.57
N GLU A 766 5.96 19.94 34.70
CA GLU A 766 5.77 21.39 34.95
C GLU A 766 6.66 22.31 34.08
N ASN A 767 7.60 21.78 33.29
CA ASN A 767 8.38 22.50 32.27
C ASN A 767 8.95 21.48 31.26
N PRO A 768 8.15 20.99 30.32
CA PRO A 768 8.61 19.94 29.45
C PRO A 768 9.52 20.48 28.36
N GLU A 769 10.65 19.82 28.13
CA GLU A 769 11.30 19.95 26.82
C GLU A 769 10.33 19.42 25.75
N PRO A 770 10.25 20.07 24.58
CA PRO A 770 9.37 19.64 23.50
C PRO A 770 9.72 18.19 23.14
N ASP A 771 8.79 17.28 23.40
CA ASP A 771 8.97 15.86 23.18
C ASP A 771 8.83 15.58 21.67
N SER A 772 9.94 15.33 20.99
CA SER A 772 9.99 15.12 19.54
C SER A 772 9.61 13.70 19.12
N LEU A 773 9.13 12.88 20.05
CA LEU A 773 8.72 11.50 19.76
C LEU A 773 7.39 11.49 19.01
N SER A 774 7.34 10.85 17.84
CA SER A 774 6.10 10.58 17.11
C SER A 774 5.81 9.09 17.08
N VAL A 775 4.54 8.72 16.94
CA VAL A 775 4.09 7.34 16.85
C VAL A 775 3.11 7.19 15.69
N ILE A 776 3.35 6.22 14.82
CA ILE A 776 2.39 5.76 13.81
C ILE A 776 1.70 4.52 14.39
N GLY A 777 0.44 4.70 14.83
CA GLY A 777 -0.40 3.64 15.36
C GLY A 777 -1.10 2.83 14.26
N VAL A 778 -1.87 1.81 14.63
CA VAL A 778 -2.48 0.90 13.64
C VAL A 778 -3.62 1.52 12.84
N MET A 779 -4.31 2.55 13.36
CA MET A 779 -5.34 3.26 12.58
C MET A 779 -4.78 3.84 11.28
N ALA A 780 -3.55 4.37 11.34
CA ALA A 780 -2.85 4.91 10.17
C ALA A 780 -2.28 3.83 9.23
N GLN A 781 -2.18 2.58 9.71
CA GLN A 781 -1.62 1.44 8.98
C GLN A 781 -2.71 0.58 8.30
N GLN A 782 -3.99 0.94 8.45
CA GLN A 782 -5.11 0.23 7.81
C GLN A 782 -4.99 0.24 6.28
N ASN A 783 -5.42 -0.86 5.67
CA ASN A 783 -5.38 -1.11 4.22
C ASN A 783 -3.96 -1.11 3.63
N TYR A 784 -2.95 -1.41 4.47
CA TYR A 784 -1.58 -1.69 4.04
C TYR A 784 -1.11 -3.05 4.52
N ASN A 785 -0.37 -3.74 3.67
CA ASN A 785 0.60 -4.73 4.10
C ASN A 785 1.87 -3.98 4.53
N VAL A 786 2.15 -4.01 5.83
CA VAL A 786 3.31 -3.36 6.45
C VAL A 786 4.38 -4.41 6.68
N ALA A 787 5.43 -4.39 5.86
CA ALA A 787 6.44 -5.43 5.85
C ALA A 787 7.79 -4.96 6.40
N TYR A 788 8.35 -5.74 7.30
CA TYR A 788 9.60 -5.48 8.00
C TYR A 788 10.68 -6.42 7.48
N ASP A 789 11.69 -5.86 6.81
CA ASP A 789 12.91 -6.57 6.45
C ASP A 789 14.05 -6.15 7.39
N LEU A 790 14.25 -6.95 8.44
CA LEU A 790 15.27 -6.68 9.45
C LEU A 790 16.69 -6.97 8.96
N THR A 791 16.83 -7.68 7.83
CA THR A 791 18.14 -7.94 7.20
C THR A 791 18.60 -6.70 6.44
N ASN A 792 17.72 -6.19 5.59
CA ASN A 792 18.02 -5.04 4.74
C ASN A 792 17.72 -3.69 5.43
N LYS A 793 17.16 -3.73 6.65
CA LYS A 793 16.79 -2.54 7.44
C LYS A 793 15.83 -1.65 6.65
N LYS A 794 14.77 -2.26 6.13
CA LYS A 794 13.72 -1.60 5.36
C LYS A 794 12.34 -1.94 5.89
N LEU A 795 11.46 -0.95 5.86
CA LEU A 795 10.03 -1.13 6.01
C LEU A 795 9.39 -0.92 4.64
N TYR A 796 8.48 -1.80 4.22
CA TYR A 796 7.74 -1.68 2.97
C TYR A 796 6.26 -1.43 3.26
N LEU A 797 5.66 -0.58 2.45
CA LEU A 797 4.27 -0.19 2.51
C LEU A 797 3.62 -0.46 1.16
N GLN A 798 2.72 -1.43 1.14
CA GLN A 798 1.91 -1.78 -0.02
C GLN A 798 0.44 -1.58 0.34
N ARG A 799 -0.23 -0.66 -0.35
CA ARG A 799 -1.67 -0.49 -0.19
C ARG A 799 -2.39 -1.69 -0.82
N ILE A 800 -3.15 -2.42 -0.03
CA ILE A 800 -3.78 -3.68 -0.43
C ILE A 800 -4.99 -3.99 0.48
N ASP A 801 -6.00 -4.66 -0.07
CA ASP A 801 -7.02 -5.33 0.77
C ASP A 801 -6.40 -6.61 1.33
N CYS A 802 -6.41 -6.76 2.65
CA CYS A 802 -5.80 -7.90 3.33
C CYS A 802 -6.40 -9.25 2.93
N GLN A 803 -7.59 -9.28 2.32
CA GLN A 803 -8.14 -10.49 1.72
C GLN A 803 -7.28 -11.05 0.58
N LEU A 804 -6.50 -10.19 -0.11
CA LEU A 804 -5.70 -10.54 -1.28
C LEU A 804 -4.24 -10.92 -0.96
N LEU A 805 -3.81 -10.89 0.31
CA LEU A 805 -2.41 -11.11 0.71
C LEU A 805 -1.89 -12.54 0.44
N ASP A 806 -2.75 -13.47 0.03
CA ASP A 806 -2.42 -14.88 -0.22
C ASP A 806 -2.70 -15.34 -1.67
N ASP A 807 -3.19 -14.47 -2.56
CA ASP A 807 -3.51 -14.75 -3.98
C ASP A 807 -2.37 -14.33 -4.94
#